data_AF-A0A8J7D2K4-F1
#
_entry.id   AF-A0A8J7D2K4-F1
#
_cell.length_a   1.000
_cell.length_b   1.000
_cell.length_c   1.000
_cell.angle_alpha   90.00
_cell.angle_beta   90.00
_cell.angle_gamma   90.00
#
_symmetry.space_group_name_H-M   'P 1'
#
loop_
_entity.id
_entity.type
_entity.pdbx_description
1 polymer ?
#
loop_
_entity_poly.entity_id
_entity_poly.type
_entity_poly.pdbx_seq_one_letter_code
_entity_poly.pdbx_strand_id
1 'polypeptide(L)'
;MSYINNNFNMDTAGDDSSEFIENTVSGETIQTGSNDDTIKNTANNVSINSGAGKDSISNSGSHVTINGGSGNNIILSYDDEDVVIIGGADNDVISLNGGAKNNSVYYSAGDGNDTVYGFDTNDDLVIDSSYSTQVSGSDLLVNVGTGSIKLVGATSLSTVKINKTLVNPVFITLTEAADTYVNELNNATIEALGGSDNIDNSGSYVLINGGAGHDYIKNTEEATWATLNGGAGNDYIDNYGSNVIIDGGSDNDSIYTYAANVTVDAGSGNDYVYNTGSKVSITGGEGKDTLKSYGANVFISGGAGDDSISNGGGTTESSNVTLDAGAGNDTIYNGWNTDVSVNGGAGNDSISNVNGKYATLSGGAGSDTIVNNSADVTIEGGTGDDSISSTGNNVVFVYSQGDGSDTIEGFNSYSTLQIGDGMGIYSKEIVNNDVIVTVENGTITLKNAGKLSKVNIAGTEKYNWSMNSAGTAAVYGNAQETLITVSGVKSISGISIRDKIVTVPASVLNAKNVTVSDGYTLTTSGISAPSTTNAWSLSGTNANYVQTTTAGYTLSSDGKSISYTPNSSKTLITVAGVKSANGISLNGKIVNVPAAVLNGTNVTVSDGYTLSTDGAKPSTTKAWSLNGTNANYVQTTSAGYTLASDGKSISYTPNSSKTLITVAGVKSANGISLNGKIVNVPAAALNGTKVTVSDGYTLSTDGAKPSTTNAWSLSGTNANYVQTTTAGYTLASDGKSISYTPNSSKTLVTVAGVKSVSGISLSGKVVNIPASVLNGTKVTVSDGYTLSTSGTAPSTKNAWSLSGTNANYVQTTTAGYTLSSDGKSISYTPNSSKTL
;
A
#
# COMPACT_ATOMS: atom_id res chain seq x y z
N MET A 1 -11.22 27.26 -10.75
CA MET A 1 -11.20 28.38 -9.78
C MET A 1 -11.18 27.82 -8.36
N SER A 2 -10.05 27.23 -7.98
CA SER A 2 -9.66 27.19 -6.57
C SER A 2 -9.08 28.57 -6.25
N TYR A 3 -9.53 29.21 -5.17
CA TYR A 3 -9.02 30.51 -4.74
C TYR A 3 -7.90 30.22 -3.74
N ILE A 4 -6.64 30.33 -4.16
CA ILE A 4 -5.50 30.10 -3.25
C ILE A 4 -4.92 31.46 -2.89
N ASN A 5 -4.97 31.75 -1.60
CA ASN A 5 -4.40 32.94 -0.98
C ASN A 5 -3.59 32.39 0.22
N ASN A 6 -2.25 32.49 0.21
CA ASN A 6 -1.30 32.45 1.36
C ASN A 6 0.02 31.66 1.14
N ASN A 7 1.14 32.35 1.36
CA ASN A 7 2.25 32.10 2.32
C ASN A 7 3.02 30.76 2.38
N PHE A 8 3.01 29.87 1.40
CA PHE A 8 4.01 28.79 1.36
C PHE A 8 4.35 28.40 -0.07
N ASN A 9 5.64 28.14 -0.29
CA ASN A 9 6.24 27.53 -1.46
C ASN A 9 5.32 26.44 -2.02
N MET A 10 4.74 26.67 -3.20
CA MET A 10 4.01 25.63 -3.91
C MET A 10 4.66 25.43 -5.27
N ASP A 11 5.46 24.37 -5.35
CA ASP A 11 5.51 23.52 -6.53
C ASP A 11 4.08 23.00 -6.78
N THR A 12 3.35 23.65 -7.70
CA THR A 12 2.08 23.14 -8.22
C THR A 12 2.29 22.35 -9.50
N ALA A 13 3.26 21.44 -9.53
CA ALA A 13 3.22 20.35 -10.49
C ALA A 13 2.04 19.41 -10.18
N GLY A 14 0.87 19.63 -10.79
CA GLY A 14 -0.05 18.52 -11.08
C GLY A 14 -1.56 18.66 -10.87
N ASP A 15 -2.19 19.84 -10.95
CA ASP A 15 -3.64 19.92 -11.20
C ASP A 15 -3.89 20.43 -12.63
N ASP A 16 -4.58 19.64 -13.46
CA ASP A 16 -4.94 20.00 -14.85
C ASP A 16 -6.07 21.07 -14.91
N SER A 17 -6.09 22.05 -14.01
CA SER A 17 -7.20 23.01 -13.88
C SER A 17 -6.73 24.45 -13.84
N SER A 18 -7.33 25.33 -14.66
CA SER A 18 -7.01 26.78 -14.68
C SER A 18 -6.77 27.37 -13.29
N GLU A 19 -5.54 27.85 -13.09
CA GLU A 19 -5.04 28.41 -11.84
C GLU A 19 -5.36 29.90 -11.69
N PHE A 20 -5.53 30.32 -10.44
CA PHE A 20 -5.57 31.73 -10.06
C PHE A 20 -4.57 31.97 -8.92
N ILE A 21 -3.50 32.70 -9.21
CA ILE A 21 -2.36 32.91 -8.32
C ILE A 21 -2.27 34.40 -7.95
N GLU A 22 -2.24 34.69 -6.65
CA GLU A 22 -1.92 36.02 -6.10
C GLU A 22 -0.62 35.92 -5.29
N ASN A 23 0.49 36.45 -5.83
CA ASN A 23 1.79 36.48 -5.17
C ASN A 23 2.08 37.85 -4.55
N THR A 24 2.45 37.82 -3.27
CA THR A 24 2.90 38.99 -2.50
C THR A 24 4.26 38.77 -1.82
N VAL A 25 4.96 37.67 -2.12
CA VAL A 25 6.24 37.26 -1.53
C VAL A 25 7.37 37.41 -2.56
N SER A 26 8.44 38.10 -2.17
CA SER A 26 9.60 38.37 -3.03
C SER A 26 10.55 37.17 -3.05
N GLY A 27 11.26 36.94 -4.17
CA GLY A 27 12.23 35.84 -4.31
C GLY A 27 11.65 34.49 -4.73
N GLU A 28 10.34 34.42 -5.03
CA GLU A 28 9.67 33.19 -5.45
C GLU A 28 9.76 32.96 -6.96
N THR A 29 9.63 31.68 -7.36
CA THR A 29 9.39 31.26 -8.74
C THR A 29 7.96 30.72 -8.87
N ILE A 30 7.17 31.31 -9.77
CA ILE A 30 5.81 30.90 -10.10
C ILE A 30 5.84 30.11 -11.40
N GLN A 31 5.38 28.87 -11.37
CA GLN A 31 5.29 28.01 -12.55
C GLN A 31 3.88 27.41 -12.68
N THR A 32 3.22 27.62 -13.82
CA THR A 32 1.87 27.09 -14.10
C THR A 32 1.87 26.06 -15.23
N GLY A 33 0.71 25.44 -15.44
CA GLY A 33 0.54 24.23 -16.24
C GLY A 33 0.33 24.48 -17.74
N SER A 34 -0.61 23.75 -18.33
CA SER A 34 -0.94 23.83 -19.78
C SER A 34 -2.34 24.38 -20.07
N ASN A 35 -2.95 25.08 -19.11
CA ASN A 35 -4.30 25.64 -19.21
C ASN A 35 -4.28 27.17 -19.17
N ASP A 36 -5.44 27.78 -19.41
CA ASP A 36 -5.60 29.24 -19.29
C ASP A 36 -5.56 29.66 -17.81
N ASP A 37 -4.47 30.32 -17.40
CA ASP A 37 -4.20 30.68 -16.01
C ASP A 37 -4.30 32.19 -15.75
N THR A 38 -4.42 32.59 -14.48
CA THR A 38 -4.43 34.00 -14.07
C THR A 38 -3.45 34.23 -12.94
N ILE A 39 -2.43 35.05 -13.18
CA ILE A 39 -1.36 35.35 -12.22
C ILE A 39 -1.40 36.84 -11.88
N LYS A 40 -1.36 37.16 -10.60
CA LYS A 40 -1.21 38.52 -10.09
C LYS A 40 -0.03 38.57 -9.16
N ASN A 41 1.01 39.30 -9.53
CA ASN A 41 2.21 39.48 -8.71
C ASN A 41 2.33 40.92 -8.24
N THR A 42 2.54 41.14 -6.95
CA THR A 42 2.90 42.45 -6.39
C THR A 42 4.28 42.44 -5.72
N ALA A 43 5.03 41.35 -5.83
CA ALA A 43 6.30 41.16 -5.14
C ALA A 43 7.51 41.33 -6.06
N ASN A 44 8.65 41.70 -5.49
CA ASN A 44 9.88 41.99 -6.23
C ASN A 44 10.75 40.73 -6.38
N ASN A 45 11.66 40.70 -7.35
CA ASN A 45 12.59 39.57 -7.56
C ASN A 45 11.85 38.24 -7.76
N VAL A 46 10.87 38.22 -8.67
CA VAL A 46 10.02 37.04 -8.93
C VAL A 46 10.27 36.53 -10.35
N SER A 47 10.32 35.22 -10.52
CA SER A 47 10.31 34.59 -11.85
C SER A 47 8.94 33.99 -12.11
N ILE A 48 8.28 34.34 -13.22
CA ILE A 48 6.96 33.85 -13.61
C ILE A 48 7.08 33.09 -14.92
N ASN A 49 6.64 31.84 -14.94
CA ASN A 49 6.54 30.99 -16.12
C ASN A 49 5.12 30.41 -16.22
N SER A 50 4.30 30.94 -17.14
CA SER A 50 2.88 30.53 -17.22
C SER A 50 2.63 29.29 -18.08
N GLY A 51 3.67 28.67 -18.64
CA GLY A 51 3.51 27.40 -19.35
C GLY A 51 2.72 27.51 -20.64
N ALA A 52 1.75 26.63 -20.88
CA ALA A 52 0.92 26.67 -22.09
C ALA A 52 -0.50 27.10 -21.74
N GLY A 53 -1.20 27.79 -22.64
CA GLY A 53 -2.55 28.29 -22.34
C GLY A 53 -2.75 29.71 -22.83
N LYS A 54 -3.92 30.29 -22.57
CA LYS A 54 -4.16 31.72 -22.73
C LYS A 54 -4.14 32.38 -21.37
N ASP A 55 -2.95 32.79 -20.96
CA ASP A 55 -2.73 33.24 -19.60
C ASP A 55 -2.96 34.73 -19.45
N SER A 56 -3.36 35.13 -18.25
CA SER A 56 -3.57 36.52 -17.85
C SER A 56 -2.65 36.87 -16.69
N ILE A 57 -1.57 37.57 -16.99
CA ILE A 57 -0.54 37.95 -16.02
C ILE A 57 -0.65 39.44 -15.71
N SER A 58 -0.70 39.79 -14.43
CA SER A 58 -0.68 41.18 -13.94
C SER A 58 0.47 41.34 -12.94
N ASN A 59 1.47 42.13 -13.29
CA ASN A 59 2.62 42.41 -12.43
C ASN A 59 2.61 43.85 -11.94
N SER A 60 2.95 44.04 -10.66
CA SER A 60 3.31 45.33 -10.09
C SER A 60 4.55 45.31 -9.20
N GLY A 61 5.35 44.24 -9.27
CA GLY A 61 6.63 44.13 -8.58
C GLY A 61 7.82 44.45 -9.48
N SER A 62 8.93 44.92 -8.92
CA SER A 62 10.17 45.25 -9.63
C SER A 62 11.15 44.07 -9.71
N HIS A 63 12.04 44.06 -10.71
CA HIS A 63 13.01 42.98 -10.99
C HIS A 63 12.30 41.64 -11.20
N VAL A 64 11.32 41.61 -12.10
CA VAL A 64 10.50 40.43 -12.37
C VAL A 64 10.77 39.94 -13.77
N THR A 65 10.96 38.63 -13.91
CA THR A 65 11.03 37.97 -15.22
C THR A 65 9.70 37.28 -15.49
N ILE A 66 9.08 37.56 -16.63
CA ILE A 66 7.80 36.98 -17.05
C ILE A 66 8.00 36.25 -18.37
N ASN A 67 7.66 34.97 -18.40
CA ASN A 67 7.54 34.15 -19.58
C ASN A 67 6.09 33.68 -19.74
N GLY A 68 5.41 34.18 -20.77
CA GLY A 68 4.04 33.79 -21.12
C GLY A 68 3.93 32.40 -21.76
N GLY A 69 5.05 31.80 -22.15
CA GLY A 69 5.09 30.44 -22.66
C GLY A 69 4.37 30.27 -24.02
N SER A 70 3.36 29.42 -24.15
CA SER A 70 2.69 29.19 -25.46
C SER A 70 1.20 29.44 -25.41
N GLY A 71 0.66 30.10 -26.43
CA GLY A 71 -0.74 30.47 -26.54
C GLY A 71 -0.90 31.99 -26.54
N ASN A 72 -2.13 32.49 -26.70
CA ASN A 72 -2.35 33.94 -26.85
C ASN A 72 -2.54 34.58 -25.46
N ASN A 73 -1.46 35.09 -24.90
CA ASN A 73 -1.40 35.59 -23.52
C ASN A 73 -1.68 37.09 -23.43
N ILE A 74 -2.06 37.52 -22.22
CA ILE A 74 -2.24 38.91 -21.83
C ILE A 74 -1.32 39.21 -20.67
N ILE A 75 -0.31 40.05 -20.90
CA ILE A 75 0.67 40.44 -19.88
C ILE A 75 0.52 41.93 -19.60
N LEU A 76 0.22 42.26 -18.35
CA LEU A 76 0.00 43.62 -17.89
C LEU A 76 1.02 43.97 -16.82
N SER A 77 1.92 44.89 -17.13
CA SER A 77 2.93 45.42 -16.22
C SER A 77 2.55 46.82 -15.78
N TYR A 78 2.47 47.06 -14.47
CA TYR A 78 2.09 48.35 -13.89
C TYR A 78 2.99 48.75 -12.73
N ASP A 79 3.45 50.00 -12.70
CA ASP A 79 4.17 50.58 -11.54
C ASP A 79 5.43 49.81 -11.07
N ASP A 80 6.04 49.00 -11.93
CA ASP A 80 7.24 48.19 -11.71
C ASP A 80 8.53 48.83 -12.26
N GLU A 81 9.71 48.29 -11.99
CA GLU A 81 10.99 48.70 -12.61
C GLU A 81 11.80 47.44 -12.95
N ASP A 82 12.58 47.47 -14.03
CA ASP A 82 13.45 46.38 -14.48
C ASP A 82 12.69 45.06 -14.71
N VAL A 83 11.56 45.11 -15.42
CA VAL A 83 10.79 43.92 -15.80
C VAL A 83 11.23 43.39 -17.16
N VAL A 84 11.46 42.08 -17.21
CA VAL A 84 11.81 41.33 -18.41
C VAL A 84 10.58 40.54 -18.86
N ILE A 85 10.09 40.79 -20.07
CA ILE A 85 8.88 40.15 -20.60
C ILE A 85 9.18 39.38 -21.88
N ILE A 86 8.83 38.10 -21.87
CA ILE A 86 8.83 37.20 -23.02
C ILE A 86 7.37 36.80 -23.24
N GLY A 87 6.78 37.22 -24.37
CA GLY A 87 5.41 36.83 -24.74
C GLY A 87 5.32 35.32 -24.95
N GLY A 88 6.27 34.81 -25.74
CA GLY A 88 6.40 33.40 -26.04
C GLY A 88 5.83 33.05 -27.42
N ALA A 89 5.36 31.82 -27.60
CA ALA A 89 4.79 31.38 -28.88
C ALA A 89 3.33 31.82 -29.02
N ASP A 90 2.91 32.07 -30.27
CA ASP A 90 1.57 32.55 -30.68
C ASP A 90 1.41 34.07 -30.68
N ASN A 91 0.23 34.63 -30.37
CA ASN A 91 -0.03 36.07 -30.57
C ASN A 91 -0.41 36.73 -29.25
N ASP A 92 0.55 37.41 -28.65
CA ASP A 92 0.45 37.94 -27.31
C ASP A 92 0.10 39.44 -27.28
N VAL A 93 -0.49 39.86 -26.16
CA VAL A 93 -0.77 41.27 -25.87
C VAL A 93 -0.03 41.67 -24.61
N ILE A 94 0.95 42.56 -24.77
CA ILE A 94 1.77 43.08 -23.68
C ILE A 94 1.40 44.56 -23.47
N SER A 95 1.20 44.96 -22.21
CA SER A 95 0.95 46.36 -21.86
C SER A 95 1.89 46.84 -20.76
N LEU A 96 2.72 47.82 -21.10
CA LEU A 96 3.66 48.48 -20.20
C LEU A 96 3.04 49.78 -19.69
N ASN A 97 2.22 49.72 -18.65
CA ASN A 97 1.48 50.88 -18.13
C ASN A 97 2.12 51.38 -16.83
N GLY A 98 3.16 52.21 -16.90
CA GLY A 98 3.83 52.73 -15.69
C GLY A 98 4.64 54.03 -15.84
N GLY A 99 4.78 54.56 -17.05
CA GLY A 99 5.65 55.70 -17.34
C GLY A 99 7.10 55.29 -17.65
N ALA A 100 8.00 56.27 -17.67
CA ALA A 100 9.41 56.18 -18.06
C ALA A 100 10.24 55.28 -17.13
N LYS A 101 10.25 53.98 -17.41
CA LYS A 101 10.92 52.94 -16.60
C LYS A 101 11.64 51.96 -17.53
N ASN A 102 12.67 51.25 -17.05
CA ASN A 102 13.53 50.43 -17.91
C ASN A 102 12.96 49.01 -18.06
N ASN A 103 11.99 48.79 -18.95
CA ASN A 103 11.51 47.43 -19.21
C ASN A 103 12.09 46.87 -20.50
N SER A 104 12.22 45.55 -20.56
CA SER A 104 12.75 44.87 -21.73
C SER A 104 11.73 43.87 -22.24
N VAL A 105 11.33 44.02 -23.52
CA VAL A 105 10.46 43.07 -24.21
C VAL A 105 11.28 42.29 -25.22
N TYR A 106 11.16 40.97 -25.15
CA TYR A 106 11.94 40.02 -25.96
C TYR A 106 11.05 39.44 -27.04
N TYR A 107 11.61 39.35 -28.25
CA TYR A 107 10.90 38.79 -29.39
C TYR A 107 11.83 38.02 -30.31
N SER A 108 11.50 36.76 -30.56
CA SER A 108 12.29 35.80 -31.31
C SER A 108 11.56 35.31 -32.57
N ALA A 109 12.30 34.65 -33.47
CA ALA A 109 11.71 34.08 -34.67
C ALA A 109 10.88 32.82 -34.35
N GLY A 110 9.55 32.97 -34.28
CA GLY A 110 8.64 31.86 -33.93
C GLY A 110 7.46 32.33 -33.07
N ASP A 111 7.62 33.48 -32.43
CA ASP A 111 6.71 34.13 -31.47
C ASP A 111 5.47 34.77 -32.13
N GLY A 112 4.96 34.18 -33.21
CA GLY A 112 3.74 34.63 -33.91
C GLY A 112 3.60 36.13 -34.17
N ASN A 113 2.52 36.78 -33.72
CA ASN A 113 2.27 38.21 -33.97
C ASN A 113 1.86 38.98 -32.73
N ASP A 114 2.84 39.61 -32.09
CA ASP A 114 2.64 40.25 -30.79
C ASP A 114 2.28 41.72 -30.91
N THR A 115 1.55 42.22 -29.92
CA THR A 115 1.21 43.64 -29.79
C THR A 115 1.63 44.18 -28.44
N VAL A 116 2.46 45.23 -28.46
CA VAL A 116 2.91 45.92 -27.24
C VAL A 116 2.32 47.32 -27.17
N TYR A 117 1.69 47.63 -26.03
CA TYR A 117 1.19 48.94 -25.68
C TYR A 117 2.08 49.61 -24.64
N GLY A 118 2.19 50.94 -24.71
CA GLY A 118 2.89 51.73 -23.68
C GLY A 118 4.41 51.81 -23.83
N PHE A 119 4.97 51.24 -24.90
CA PHE A 119 6.41 51.24 -25.16
C PHE A 119 6.98 52.65 -25.35
N ASP A 120 7.97 53.04 -24.54
CA ASP A 120 8.61 54.36 -24.55
C ASP A 120 10.13 54.33 -24.78
N THR A 121 10.81 55.47 -24.61
CA THR A 121 12.25 55.63 -24.91
C THR A 121 13.20 54.98 -23.90
N ASN A 122 12.69 54.61 -22.72
CA ASN A 122 13.46 53.92 -21.68
C ASN A 122 13.36 52.41 -21.83
N ASP A 123 12.31 51.93 -22.49
CA ASP A 123 12.13 50.52 -22.80
C ASP A 123 13.06 50.04 -23.92
N ASP A 124 13.47 48.79 -23.82
CA ASP A 124 14.29 48.08 -24.81
C ASP A 124 13.45 46.98 -25.49
N LEU A 125 13.47 46.98 -26.83
CA LEU A 125 12.91 45.88 -27.62
C LEU A 125 14.10 45.06 -28.11
N VAL A 126 14.19 43.82 -27.65
CA VAL A 126 15.33 42.97 -27.95
C VAL A 126 14.92 41.83 -28.88
N ILE A 127 15.65 41.73 -29.99
CA ILE A 127 15.36 40.77 -31.07
C ILE A 127 16.62 39.98 -31.37
N ASP A 128 16.53 38.66 -31.25
CA ASP A 128 17.67 37.73 -31.42
C ASP A 128 17.97 37.34 -32.88
N SER A 129 17.09 37.74 -33.79
CA SER A 129 17.05 37.27 -35.18
C SER A 129 17.18 38.41 -36.18
N SER A 130 17.39 38.06 -37.46
CA SER A 130 17.37 39.08 -38.52
C SER A 130 15.97 39.65 -38.67
N TYR A 131 15.85 40.98 -38.58
CA TYR A 131 14.57 41.68 -38.64
C TYR A 131 14.52 42.71 -39.77
N SER A 132 13.29 43.09 -40.12
CA SER A 132 13.01 44.27 -40.95
C SER A 132 11.94 45.10 -40.25
N THR A 133 11.97 46.43 -40.43
CA THR A 133 10.99 47.31 -39.81
C THR A 133 10.11 47.98 -40.85
N GLN A 134 8.85 48.19 -40.47
CA GLN A 134 7.87 48.94 -41.23
C GLN A 134 7.13 49.87 -40.28
N VAL A 135 7.10 51.15 -40.61
CA VAL A 135 6.26 52.12 -39.89
C VAL A 135 4.88 52.15 -40.55
N SER A 136 3.81 51.99 -39.78
CA SER A 136 2.43 52.04 -40.24
C SER A 136 1.62 52.98 -39.36
N GLY A 137 1.49 54.24 -39.78
CA GLY A 137 0.81 55.27 -38.99
C GLY A 137 1.65 55.70 -37.78
N SER A 138 1.09 55.57 -36.58
CA SER A 138 1.79 55.82 -35.30
C SER A 138 2.54 54.61 -34.76
N ASP A 139 2.44 53.45 -35.42
CA ASP A 139 2.92 52.18 -34.89
C ASP A 139 4.17 51.73 -35.64
N LEU A 140 5.09 51.09 -34.90
CA LEU A 140 6.27 50.45 -35.46
C LEU A 140 6.02 48.94 -35.52
N LEU A 141 6.01 48.38 -36.73
CA LEU A 141 5.96 46.95 -36.95
C LEU A 141 7.38 46.44 -37.20
N VAL A 142 7.80 45.43 -36.44
CA VAL A 142 9.09 44.77 -36.61
C VAL A 142 8.84 43.33 -37.04
N ASN A 143 9.19 43.00 -38.28
CA ASN A 143 9.02 41.67 -38.85
C ASN A 143 10.27 40.83 -38.58
N VAL A 144 10.11 39.66 -37.98
CA VAL A 144 11.19 38.73 -37.62
C VAL A 144 10.81 37.33 -38.08
N GLY A 145 11.55 36.79 -39.06
CA GLY A 145 11.19 35.50 -39.68
C GLY A 145 9.80 35.53 -40.32
N THR A 146 8.90 34.67 -39.86
CA THR A 146 7.49 34.56 -40.29
C THR A 146 6.50 35.33 -39.41
N GLY A 147 6.96 35.91 -38.31
CA GLY A 147 6.16 36.64 -37.34
C GLY A 147 6.44 38.14 -37.34
N SER A 148 5.75 38.86 -36.44
CA SER A 148 5.98 40.30 -36.24
C SER A 148 5.64 40.77 -34.83
N ILE A 149 6.36 41.77 -34.33
CA ILE A 149 5.99 42.50 -33.11
C ILE A 149 5.58 43.93 -33.46
N LYS A 150 4.39 44.32 -33.01
CA LYS A 150 3.79 45.62 -33.24
C LYS A 150 3.88 46.48 -31.99
N LEU A 151 4.71 47.51 -32.02
CA LEU A 151 4.78 48.54 -30.98
C LEU A 151 3.78 49.65 -31.27
N VAL A 152 2.72 49.73 -30.48
CA VAL A 152 1.62 50.69 -30.67
C VAL A 152 2.04 52.06 -30.16
N GLY A 153 1.98 53.08 -31.03
CA GLY A 153 2.35 54.47 -30.68
C GLY A 153 3.85 54.81 -30.83
N ALA A 154 4.71 53.85 -31.18
CA ALA A 154 6.13 54.08 -31.43
C ALA A 154 6.37 54.59 -32.87
N THR A 155 6.61 55.90 -33.04
CA THR A 155 6.63 56.55 -34.37
C THR A 155 7.95 56.48 -35.17
N SER A 156 9.06 55.99 -34.59
CA SER A 156 10.37 55.91 -35.26
C SER A 156 11.39 55.01 -34.53
N LEU A 157 12.34 54.42 -35.27
CA LEU A 157 13.54 53.76 -34.72
C LEU A 157 14.43 54.70 -33.89
N SER A 158 14.32 56.02 -34.08
CA SER A 158 15.07 57.00 -33.28
C SER A 158 14.49 57.19 -31.87
N THR A 159 13.30 56.66 -31.60
CA THR A 159 12.63 56.70 -30.29
C THR A 159 12.51 55.31 -29.66
N VAL A 160 13.02 54.26 -30.30
CA VAL A 160 12.96 52.86 -29.85
C VAL A 160 14.38 52.30 -29.91
N LYS A 161 14.91 51.86 -28.77
CA LYS A 161 16.18 51.13 -28.73
C LYS A 161 15.92 49.69 -29.18
N ILE A 162 16.13 49.43 -30.48
CA ILE A 162 16.21 48.06 -30.98
C ILE A 162 17.68 47.65 -30.95
N ASN A 163 18.09 47.02 -29.86
CA ASN A 163 19.47 46.62 -29.66
C ASN A 163 19.71 45.28 -30.37
N LYS A 164 20.67 45.23 -31.31
CA LYS A 164 21.20 43.95 -31.85
C LYS A 164 22.39 43.43 -31.03
N THR A 165 22.52 43.88 -29.79
CA THR A 165 23.60 43.47 -28.90
C THR A 165 23.05 43.35 -27.49
N LEU A 166 22.98 42.09 -27.05
CA LEU A 166 22.72 41.58 -25.71
C LEU A 166 22.43 42.61 -24.63
N VAL A 167 21.16 42.67 -24.24
CA VAL A 167 20.79 42.18 -22.92
C VAL A 167 19.62 41.22 -23.15
N ASN A 168 19.91 40.00 -23.64
CA ASN A 168 19.18 38.75 -23.33
C ASN A 168 18.66 38.74 -21.87
N PRO A 169 17.71 37.91 -21.42
CA PRO A 169 18.24 36.73 -20.75
C PRO A 169 18.83 35.83 -21.80
N VAL A 170 20.15 35.69 -21.79
CA VAL A 170 20.76 34.72 -22.70
C VAL A 170 20.40 33.35 -22.18
N PHE A 171 19.38 32.74 -22.78
CA PHE A 171 19.00 31.36 -22.51
C PHE A 171 20.01 30.43 -23.17
N ILE A 172 20.76 29.72 -22.34
CA ILE A 172 21.73 28.72 -22.74
C ILE A 172 21.19 27.39 -22.22
N THR A 173 20.79 26.50 -23.12
CA THR A 173 20.45 25.13 -22.78
C THR A 173 21.62 24.24 -23.17
N LEU A 174 22.21 23.54 -22.19
CA LEU A 174 23.24 22.53 -22.44
C LEU A 174 22.56 21.18 -22.78
N THR A 175 23.34 20.12 -22.91
CA THR A 175 22.86 18.82 -23.35
C THR A 175 22.56 17.90 -22.18
N GLU A 176 21.88 16.77 -22.42
CA GLU A 176 21.66 15.69 -21.43
C GLU A 176 22.93 14.87 -21.10
N ALA A 177 24.11 15.39 -21.44
CA ALA A 177 25.40 14.76 -21.21
C ALA A 177 26.33 15.77 -20.55
N ALA A 178 27.33 15.27 -19.81
CA ALA A 178 28.31 16.11 -19.14
C ALA A 178 28.94 17.18 -20.07
N ASP A 179 28.71 18.44 -19.73
CA ASP A 179 29.11 19.63 -20.46
C ASP A 179 30.13 20.47 -19.67
N THR A 180 30.82 21.36 -20.38
CA THR A 180 31.70 22.36 -19.75
C THR A 180 31.44 23.70 -20.40
N TYR A 181 30.97 24.66 -19.62
CA TYR A 181 30.52 25.95 -20.09
C TYR A 181 31.14 27.10 -19.29
N VAL A 182 31.58 28.14 -19.99
CA VAL A 182 32.06 29.38 -19.38
C VAL A 182 31.11 30.49 -19.79
N ASN A 183 30.45 31.10 -18.82
CA ASN A 183 29.58 32.24 -19.03
C ASN A 183 30.29 33.56 -18.68
N GLU A 184 30.42 34.44 -19.66
CA GLU A 184 30.88 35.83 -19.44
C GLU A 184 29.73 36.85 -19.64
N LEU A 185 28.49 36.36 -19.80
CA LEU A 185 27.34 37.17 -20.16
C LEU A 185 26.55 37.55 -18.90
N ASN A 186 26.31 38.84 -18.73
CA ASN A 186 25.33 39.33 -17.75
C ASN A 186 23.91 39.04 -18.24
N ASN A 187 22.94 38.94 -17.31
CA ASN A 187 21.55 38.63 -17.63
C ASN A 187 21.47 37.36 -18.49
N ALA A 188 21.84 36.22 -17.92
CA ALA A 188 21.82 34.92 -18.61
C ALA A 188 21.04 33.90 -17.77
N THR A 189 20.40 32.96 -18.45
CA THR A 189 19.77 31.79 -17.84
C THR A 189 20.41 30.56 -18.43
N ILE A 190 21.05 29.75 -17.60
CA ILE A 190 21.77 28.54 -18.02
C ILE A 190 21.02 27.34 -17.47
N GLU A 191 20.49 26.51 -18.36
CA GLU A 191 19.79 25.26 -18.05
C GLU A 191 20.66 24.10 -18.54
N ALA A 192 21.32 23.39 -17.62
CA ALA A 192 22.27 22.34 -17.98
C ALA A 192 21.63 20.95 -18.22
N LEU A 193 20.35 20.80 -17.89
CA LEU A 193 19.53 19.59 -18.09
C LEU A 193 20.00 18.38 -17.30
N GLY A 194 20.98 17.63 -17.80
CA GLY A 194 21.43 16.43 -17.12
C GLY A 194 22.83 16.02 -17.57
N GLY A 195 23.53 15.23 -16.77
CA GLY A 195 24.97 15.06 -16.93
C GLY A 195 25.70 15.56 -15.69
N SER A 196 27.03 15.52 -15.71
CA SER A 196 27.83 16.11 -14.64
C SER A 196 28.55 17.30 -15.22
N ASP A 197 27.95 18.46 -15.07
CA ASP A 197 28.27 19.66 -15.82
C ASP A 197 29.26 20.54 -15.07
N ASN A 198 30.03 21.34 -15.81
CA ASN A 198 31.00 22.26 -15.22
C ASN A 198 30.76 23.68 -15.76
N ILE A 199 30.25 24.56 -14.92
CA ILE A 199 29.80 25.90 -15.29
C ILE A 199 30.63 26.94 -14.53
N ASP A 200 31.46 27.70 -15.25
CA ASP A 200 32.20 28.86 -14.72
C ASP A 200 31.48 30.16 -15.12
N ASN A 201 30.91 30.88 -14.15
CA ASN A 201 30.19 32.13 -14.37
C ASN A 201 30.96 33.38 -13.91
N SER A 202 31.13 34.34 -14.81
CA SER A 202 31.61 35.70 -14.53
C SER A 202 30.59 36.80 -14.83
N GLY A 203 29.39 36.44 -15.34
CA GLY A 203 28.30 37.38 -15.56
C GLY A 203 27.47 37.67 -14.30
N SER A 204 26.99 38.91 -14.15
CA SER A 204 26.03 39.33 -13.12
C SER A 204 24.58 39.16 -13.58
N TYR A 205 23.62 39.07 -12.65
CA TYR A 205 22.19 38.83 -12.94
C TYR A 205 21.96 37.51 -13.68
N VAL A 206 22.66 36.44 -13.26
CA VAL A 206 22.63 35.14 -13.93
C VAL A 206 21.82 34.13 -13.11
N LEU A 207 20.93 33.40 -13.76
CA LEU A 207 20.29 32.19 -13.24
C LEU A 207 21.01 30.96 -13.81
N ILE A 208 21.45 30.05 -12.96
CA ILE A 208 22.06 28.78 -13.35
C ILE A 208 21.28 27.66 -12.71
N ASN A 209 20.88 26.67 -13.51
CA ASN A 209 20.30 25.40 -13.09
C ASN A 209 21.17 24.26 -13.62
N GLY A 210 21.82 23.53 -12.72
CA GLY A 210 22.64 22.35 -13.04
C GLY A 210 21.81 21.19 -13.59
N GLY A 211 20.57 21.06 -13.13
CA GLY A 211 19.69 19.99 -13.60
C GLY A 211 20.03 18.68 -12.90
N ALA A 212 20.19 17.58 -13.62
CA ALA A 212 20.40 16.25 -13.03
C ALA A 212 21.82 15.72 -13.23
N GLY A 213 22.59 15.56 -12.16
CA GLY A 213 23.75 14.70 -12.10
C GLY A 213 24.74 15.11 -11.01
N HIS A 214 25.95 15.52 -11.36
CA HIS A 214 26.95 15.90 -10.35
C HIS A 214 27.67 17.14 -10.86
N ASP A 215 27.07 18.28 -10.61
CA ASP A 215 27.37 19.52 -11.28
C ASP A 215 28.36 20.36 -10.48
N TYR A 216 29.20 21.08 -11.19
CA TYR A 216 30.18 22.00 -10.64
C TYR A 216 29.84 23.41 -11.12
N ILE A 217 29.32 24.25 -10.22
CA ILE A 217 28.95 25.63 -10.53
C ILE A 217 29.89 26.57 -9.80
N LYS A 218 30.72 27.30 -10.52
CA LYS A 218 31.59 28.34 -9.96
C LYS A 218 31.09 29.72 -10.35
N ASN A 219 30.74 30.53 -9.35
CA ASN A 219 30.36 31.91 -9.54
C ASN A 219 31.50 32.83 -9.08
N THR A 220 32.14 33.54 -9.99
CA THR A 220 33.33 34.36 -9.70
C THR A 220 32.99 35.63 -8.92
N GLU A 221 34.03 36.35 -8.44
CA GLU A 221 33.86 37.55 -7.60
C GLU A 221 33.11 38.70 -8.32
N GLU A 222 33.25 38.77 -9.64
CA GLU A 222 32.60 39.79 -10.49
C GLU A 222 31.12 39.49 -10.76
N ALA A 223 30.67 38.25 -10.52
CA ALA A 223 29.33 37.78 -10.82
C ALA A 223 28.36 38.03 -9.64
N THR A 224 27.79 39.23 -9.61
CA THR A 224 26.86 39.68 -8.56
C THR A 224 25.39 39.48 -8.97
N TRP A 225 24.46 39.39 -8.00
CA TRP A 225 23.03 39.16 -8.27
C TRP A 225 22.76 37.86 -9.04
N ALA A 226 23.41 36.75 -8.67
CA ALA A 226 23.18 35.45 -9.29
C ALA A 226 22.21 34.58 -8.48
N THR A 227 21.52 33.66 -9.17
CA THR A 227 20.80 32.54 -8.57
C THR A 227 21.42 31.25 -9.09
N LEU A 228 21.89 30.39 -8.20
CA LEU A 228 22.61 29.15 -8.53
C LEU A 228 21.81 27.98 -7.97
N ASN A 229 21.36 27.07 -8.82
CA ASN A 229 20.66 25.85 -8.44
C ASN A 229 21.50 24.65 -8.91
N GLY A 230 21.88 23.77 -7.98
CA GLY A 230 22.55 22.50 -8.28
C GLY A 230 21.60 21.55 -9.01
N GLY A 231 20.52 21.19 -8.34
CA GLY A 231 19.45 20.39 -8.90
C GLY A 231 19.41 18.99 -8.28
N ALA A 232 19.45 17.93 -9.08
CA ALA A 232 19.45 16.57 -8.60
C ALA A 232 20.83 15.94 -8.66
N GLY A 233 21.28 15.39 -7.53
CA GLY A 233 22.53 14.68 -7.38
C GLY A 233 23.56 15.50 -6.60
N ASN A 234 24.71 14.87 -6.28
CA ASN A 234 25.70 15.51 -5.39
C ASN A 234 26.48 16.61 -6.12
N ASP A 235 26.12 17.87 -5.89
CA ASP A 235 26.62 19.03 -6.61
C ASP A 235 27.68 19.81 -5.82
N TYR A 236 28.46 20.62 -6.52
CA TYR A 236 29.53 21.45 -5.96
C TYR A 236 29.38 22.90 -6.43
N ILE A 237 29.01 23.80 -5.53
CA ILE A 237 28.78 25.22 -5.82
C ILE A 237 29.85 26.07 -5.12
N ASP A 238 30.65 26.85 -5.88
CA ASP A 238 31.73 27.71 -5.37
C ASP A 238 31.45 29.18 -5.72
N ASN A 239 30.90 29.93 -4.76
CA ASN A 239 30.45 31.31 -4.93
C ASN A 239 31.39 32.35 -4.30
N TYR A 240 31.97 33.20 -5.13
CA TYR A 240 32.74 34.40 -4.75
C TYR A 240 31.94 35.70 -4.95
N GLY A 241 30.74 35.65 -5.54
CA GLY A 241 29.91 36.83 -5.86
C GLY A 241 28.97 37.26 -4.73
N SER A 242 28.69 38.56 -4.64
CA SER A 242 27.76 39.13 -3.63
C SER A 242 26.32 39.22 -4.13
N ASN A 243 25.35 39.25 -3.20
CA ASN A 243 23.91 39.25 -3.49
C ASN A 243 23.46 38.00 -4.26
N VAL A 244 23.85 36.81 -3.78
CA VAL A 244 23.61 35.54 -4.47
C VAL A 244 22.61 34.69 -3.70
N ILE A 245 21.72 34.02 -4.43
CA ILE A 245 20.85 32.96 -3.90
C ILE A 245 21.41 31.62 -4.39
N ILE A 246 21.57 30.67 -3.49
CA ILE A 246 22.08 29.33 -3.78
C ILE A 246 21.06 28.31 -3.28
N ASP A 247 20.70 27.38 -4.15
CA ASP A 247 19.90 26.18 -3.87
C ASP A 247 20.76 24.96 -4.23
N GLY A 248 21.03 24.08 -3.29
CA GLY A 248 21.73 22.82 -3.53
C GLY A 248 20.86 21.85 -4.33
N GLY A 249 19.61 21.70 -3.89
CA GLY A 249 18.63 20.83 -4.49
C GLY A 249 18.49 19.51 -3.73
N SER A 250 18.71 18.38 -4.38
CA SER A 250 18.53 17.05 -3.79
C SER A 250 19.79 16.20 -3.91
N ASP A 251 19.99 15.30 -2.94
CA ASP A 251 21.22 14.55 -2.69
C ASP A 251 22.29 15.41 -1.97
N ASN A 252 23.53 14.92 -1.82
CA ASN A 252 24.49 15.50 -0.87
C ASN A 252 25.36 16.56 -1.54
N ASP A 253 25.10 17.83 -1.25
CA ASP A 253 25.71 18.96 -1.93
C ASP A 253 26.88 19.58 -1.17
N SER A 254 27.77 20.25 -1.89
CA SER A 254 28.94 20.93 -1.36
C SER A 254 28.95 22.40 -1.79
N ILE A 255 28.51 23.28 -0.89
CA ILE A 255 28.34 24.71 -1.15
C ILE A 255 29.41 25.52 -0.42
N TYR A 256 30.15 26.32 -1.16
CA TYR A 256 31.16 27.24 -0.66
C TYR A 256 30.76 28.66 -1.01
N THR A 257 30.73 29.56 -0.03
CA THR A 257 30.43 30.98 -0.26
C THR A 257 31.38 31.89 0.53
N TYR A 258 31.96 32.88 -0.15
CA TYR A 258 32.97 33.76 0.43
C TYR A 258 32.54 35.24 0.49
N ALA A 259 31.42 35.59 -0.13
CA ALA A 259 30.98 36.96 -0.36
C ALA A 259 29.76 37.37 0.47
N ALA A 260 29.44 38.67 0.44
CA ALA A 260 28.42 39.23 1.31
C ALA A 260 27.00 39.12 0.72
N ASN A 261 25.99 39.14 1.60
CA ASN A 261 24.57 39.07 1.23
C ASN A 261 24.26 37.81 0.41
N VAL A 262 24.49 36.63 0.99
CA VAL A 262 24.22 35.35 0.31
C VAL A 262 23.13 34.61 1.07
N THR A 263 22.18 34.03 0.36
CA THR A 263 21.19 33.10 0.92
C THR A 263 21.50 31.73 0.36
N VAL A 264 21.62 30.74 1.24
CA VAL A 264 21.88 29.35 0.90
C VAL A 264 20.75 28.49 1.46
N ASP A 265 20.14 27.70 0.60
CA ASP A 265 19.35 26.53 0.95
C ASP A 265 20.12 25.31 0.40
N ALA A 266 20.54 24.38 1.25
CA ALA A 266 21.27 23.21 0.78
C ALA A 266 20.32 22.10 0.30
N GLY A 267 19.06 22.12 0.73
CA GLY A 267 18.00 21.25 0.20
C GLY A 267 17.86 19.94 0.96
N SER A 268 17.74 18.81 0.26
CA SER A 268 17.60 17.49 0.88
C SER A 268 18.84 16.65 0.64
N GLY A 269 19.49 16.14 1.67
CA GLY A 269 20.81 15.55 1.51
C GLY A 269 21.56 15.43 2.81
N ASN A 270 22.83 15.07 2.77
CA ASN A 270 23.72 15.31 3.90
C ASN A 270 24.75 16.32 3.42
N ASP A 271 24.40 17.58 3.57
CA ASP A 271 25.03 18.65 2.81
C ASP A 271 26.22 19.24 3.55
N TYR A 272 27.09 19.89 2.80
CA TYR A 272 28.25 20.59 3.31
C TYR A 272 28.22 22.04 2.88
N VAL A 273 28.02 22.95 3.83
CA VAL A 273 28.09 24.40 3.56
C VAL A 273 29.30 25.01 4.27
N TYR A 274 30.12 25.76 3.53
CA TYR A 274 31.25 26.51 4.06
C TYR A 274 31.14 28.00 3.70
N ASN A 275 30.98 28.85 4.70
CA ASN A 275 30.84 30.29 4.56
C ASN A 275 31.98 31.08 5.21
N THR A 276 32.55 32.05 4.49
CA THR A 276 33.38 33.13 5.07
C THR A 276 32.82 34.53 4.82
N GLY A 277 31.72 34.64 4.09
CA GLY A 277 31.05 35.88 3.75
C GLY A 277 30.23 36.47 4.90
N SER A 278 29.96 37.79 4.84
CA SER A 278 29.15 38.49 5.85
C SER A 278 27.69 38.63 5.42
N LYS A 279 26.72 38.71 6.35
CA LYS A 279 25.29 38.80 6.04
C LYS A 279 24.84 37.59 5.21
N VAL A 280 25.07 36.40 5.75
CA VAL A 280 24.75 35.14 5.07
C VAL A 280 23.66 34.42 5.85
N SER A 281 22.65 33.96 5.14
CA SER A 281 21.62 33.06 5.68
C SER A 281 21.85 31.68 5.10
N ILE A 282 21.93 30.66 5.94
CA ILE A 282 22.18 29.27 5.55
C ILE A 282 21.07 28.41 6.15
N THR A 283 20.43 27.60 5.33
CA THR A 283 19.55 26.50 5.72
C THR A 283 20.19 25.20 5.22
N GLY A 284 20.36 24.21 6.10
CA GLY A 284 20.80 22.85 5.70
C GLY A 284 19.67 22.12 4.99
N GLY A 285 18.55 21.92 5.69
CA GLY A 285 17.34 21.34 5.12
C GLY A 285 17.06 19.95 5.68
N GLU A 286 16.78 18.95 4.84
CA GLU A 286 16.57 17.58 5.31
C GLU A 286 17.85 16.74 5.24
N GLY A 287 18.27 16.14 6.35
CA GLY A 287 19.29 15.12 6.46
C GLY A 287 20.40 15.54 7.43
N LYS A 288 21.62 15.02 7.28
CA LYS A 288 22.70 15.25 8.28
C LYS A 288 23.72 16.23 7.75
N ASP A 289 23.50 17.50 8.03
CA ASP A 289 24.23 18.57 7.38
C ASP A 289 25.45 19.00 8.17
N THR A 290 26.46 19.50 7.47
CA THR A 290 27.67 20.09 8.03
C THR A 290 27.77 21.55 7.61
N LEU A 291 27.38 22.45 8.51
CA LEU A 291 27.29 23.88 8.24
C LEU A 291 28.42 24.63 8.97
N LYS A 292 29.40 25.14 8.22
CA LYS A 292 30.55 25.86 8.76
C LYS A 292 30.53 27.32 8.36
N SER A 293 30.62 28.21 9.34
CA SER A 293 30.68 29.65 9.07
C SER A 293 31.79 30.34 9.85
N TYR A 294 32.45 31.29 9.18
CA TYR A 294 33.44 32.22 9.74
C TYR A 294 33.09 33.67 9.42
N GLY A 295 31.87 33.90 8.95
CA GLY A 295 31.34 35.21 8.58
C GLY A 295 30.76 36.00 9.75
N ALA A 296 30.55 37.31 9.55
CA ALA A 296 29.83 38.18 10.47
C ALA A 296 28.36 38.38 10.04
N ASN A 297 27.44 38.58 10.99
CA ASN A 297 25.99 38.65 10.75
C ASN A 297 25.49 37.41 9.99
N VAL A 298 25.51 36.25 10.64
CA VAL A 298 25.16 34.98 10.01
C VAL A 298 23.94 34.39 10.71
N PHE A 299 22.99 33.93 9.91
CA PHE A 299 21.88 33.10 10.35
C PHE A 299 22.12 31.68 9.80
N ILE A 300 22.12 30.68 10.67
CA ILE A 300 22.25 29.27 10.27
C ILE A 300 21.10 28.49 10.88
N SER A 301 20.36 27.77 10.04
CA SER A 301 19.40 26.74 10.41
C SER A 301 19.92 25.38 9.93
N GLY A 302 20.02 24.39 10.81
CA GLY A 302 20.36 23.00 10.44
C GLY A 302 19.22 22.38 9.65
N GLY A 303 18.07 22.24 10.29
CA GLY A 303 16.85 21.75 9.65
C GLY A 303 16.37 20.47 10.31
N ALA A 304 16.16 19.41 9.55
CA ALA A 304 15.73 18.12 10.07
C ALA A 304 16.80 17.05 9.84
N GLY A 305 17.30 16.44 10.91
CA GLY A 305 18.30 15.38 10.91
C GLY A 305 19.42 15.73 11.89
N ASP A 306 20.40 14.83 12.06
CA ASP A 306 21.45 15.05 13.06
C ASP A 306 22.58 15.94 12.46
N ASP A 307 22.51 17.24 12.73
CA ASP A 307 23.32 18.27 12.08
C ASP A 307 24.59 18.65 12.85
N SER A 308 25.58 19.18 12.13
CA SER A 308 26.86 19.66 12.66
C SER A 308 27.10 21.12 12.27
N ILE A 309 26.78 22.04 13.16
CA ILE A 309 26.97 23.48 12.97
C ILE A 309 28.27 23.94 13.64
N SER A 310 29.20 24.52 12.89
CA SER A 310 30.44 25.11 13.42
C SER A 310 30.60 26.55 12.98
N ASN A 311 30.33 27.46 13.90
CA ASN A 311 30.55 28.89 13.72
C ASN A 311 31.87 29.32 14.38
N GLY A 312 32.94 29.47 13.61
CA GLY A 312 34.27 29.81 14.13
C GLY A 312 34.43 31.28 14.56
N GLY A 313 33.57 32.16 14.03
CA GLY A 313 33.66 33.62 14.17
C GLY A 313 34.73 34.23 13.25
N GLY A 314 34.45 35.42 12.72
CA GLY A 314 35.37 36.17 11.87
C GLY A 314 36.55 36.78 12.64
N THR A 315 37.58 37.24 11.92
CA THR A 315 38.77 37.90 12.50
C THR A 315 38.49 39.31 13.04
N THR A 316 37.27 39.82 12.80
CA THR A 316 36.72 41.06 13.34
C THR A 316 35.48 40.71 14.16
N GLU A 317 35.23 41.45 15.25
CA GLU A 317 34.10 41.24 16.18
C GLU A 317 32.79 41.02 15.41
N SER A 318 32.47 39.74 15.21
CA SER A 318 31.30 39.30 14.47
C SER A 318 30.11 39.57 15.37
N SER A 319 29.27 40.49 14.92
CA SER A 319 28.04 40.91 15.59
C SER A 319 26.87 40.13 15.04
N ASN A 320 25.98 39.69 15.93
CA ASN A 320 24.70 39.04 15.65
C ASN A 320 24.81 37.73 14.87
N VAL A 321 25.09 36.65 15.59
CA VAL A 321 25.00 35.29 15.03
C VAL A 321 23.81 34.58 15.64
N THR A 322 22.97 33.98 14.79
CA THR A 322 21.87 33.10 15.22
C THR A 322 22.10 31.72 14.64
N LEU A 323 22.14 30.71 15.51
CA LEU A 323 22.30 29.29 15.16
C LEU A 323 21.07 28.56 15.71
N ASP A 324 20.37 27.83 14.85
CA ASP A 324 19.23 26.98 15.20
C ASP A 324 19.43 25.61 14.55
N ALA A 325 19.78 24.58 15.31
CA ALA A 325 20.09 23.29 14.68
C ALA A 325 18.84 22.55 14.19
N GLY A 326 17.71 22.69 14.88
CA GLY A 326 16.42 22.26 14.37
C GLY A 326 15.98 20.94 15.00
N ALA A 327 15.68 19.91 14.23
CA ALA A 327 15.20 18.64 14.74
C ALA A 327 16.21 17.53 14.49
N GLY A 328 16.77 16.92 15.53
CA GLY A 328 17.83 15.91 15.42
C GLY A 328 18.68 15.89 16.67
N ASN A 329 19.67 15.02 16.74
CA ASN A 329 20.69 15.09 17.79
C ASN A 329 21.89 15.84 17.24
N ASP A 330 21.90 17.15 17.48
CA ASP A 330 22.75 18.07 16.77
C ASP A 330 24.04 18.37 17.52
N THR A 331 25.06 18.82 16.80
CA THR A 331 26.33 19.26 17.36
C THR A 331 26.60 20.69 16.94
N ILE A 332 26.62 21.60 17.91
CA ILE A 332 26.88 23.03 17.69
C ILE A 332 28.21 23.43 18.33
N TYR A 333 29.12 23.98 17.53
CA TYR A 333 30.34 24.63 18.00
C TYR A 333 30.30 26.12 17.70
N ASN A 334 30.26 26.95 18.75
CA ASN A 334 30.34 28.40 18.64
C ASN A 334 31.68 28.95 19.17
N GLY A 335 32.37 29.67 18.29
CA GLY A 335 33.70 30.25 18.46
C GLY A 335 33.70 31.72 18.91
N TRP A 336 34.48 32.57 18.23
CA TRP A 336 34.80 33.94 18.65
C TRP A 336 33.79 34.97 18.15
N ASN A 337 32.69 35.16 18.88
CA ASN A 337 31.63 36.12 18.49
C ASN A 337 31.07 36.87 19.71
N THR A 338 30.34 37.96 19.47
CA THR A 338 29.53 38.65 20.48
C THR A 338 28.08 38.67 20.03
N ASP A 339 27.14 38.66 20.98
CA ASP A 339 25.70 38.66 20.71
C ASP A 339 25.27 37.44 19.88
N VAL A 340 25.51 36.26 20.46
CA VAL A 340 25.20 34.97 19.82
C VAL A 340 23.92 34.40 20.42
N SER A 341 22.99 33.98 19.57
CA SER A 341 21.85 33.15 19.95
C SER A 341 22.08 31.74 19.41
N VAL A 342 22.04 30.74 20.28
CA VAL A 342 22.15 29.32 19.92
C VAL A 342 20.95 28.57 20.46
N ASN A 343 20.29 27.81 19.60
CA ASN A 343 19.24 26.86 19.92
C ASN A 343 19.61 25.49 19.36
N GLY A 344 19.62 24.45 20.19
CA GLY A 344 19.78 23.06 19.75
C GLY A 344 18.53 22.62 18.99
N GLY A 345 17.36 22.76 19.64
CA GLY A 345 16.08 22.49 19.01
C GLY A 345 15.44 21.25 19.60
N ALA A 346 15.15 20.21 18.82
CA ALA A 346 14.50 18.99 19.30
C ALA A 346 15.38 17.77 19.07
N GLY A 347 15.78 17.09 20.15
CA GLY A 347 16.62 15.90 20.18
C GLY A 347 17.69 16.08 21.25
N ASN A 348 18.68 15.19 21.31
CA ASN A 348 19.73 15.28 22.33
C ASN A 348 20.95 16.02 21.76
N ASP A 349 21.05 17.31 22.04
CA ASP A 349 21.99 18.20 21.38
C ASP A 349 23.29 18.37 22.17
N SER A 350 24.38 18.66 21.46
CA SER A 350 25.70 18.93 22.02
C SER A 350 26.18 20.33 21.62
N ILE A 351 26.05 21.29 22.55
CA ILE A 351 26.39 22.70 22.33
C ILE A 351 27.70 23.04 23.02
N SER A 352 28.68 23.58 22.30
CA SER A 352 29.96 24.06 22.82
C SER A 352 30.18 25.53 22.49
N ASN A 353 30.04 26.41 23.48
CA ASN A 353 30.35 27.83 23.40
C ASN A 353 31.73 28.13 24.03
N VAL A 354 32.76 28.36 23.22
CA VAL A 354 34.12 28.54 23.76
C VAL A 354 34.45 30.00 24.05
N ASN A 355 34.19 30.92 23.10
CA ASN A 355 34.59 32.33 23.21
C ASN A 355 33.45 33.33 22.90
N GLY A 356 32.20 32.86 22.78
CA GLY A 356 31.03 33.70 22.55
C GLY A 356 30.60 34.45 23.82
N LYS A 357 30.87 35.77 23.90
CA LYS A 357 30.36 36.63 24.99
C LYS A 357 28.96 37.14 24.69
N TYR A 358 28.18 37.44 25.72
CA TYR A 358 26.79 37.86 25.58
C TYR A 358 25.95 36.84 24.79
N ALA A 359 26.28 35.57 24.98
CA ALA A 359 25.59 34.48 24.32
C ALA A 359 24.32 34.08 25.08
N THR A 360 23.30 33.70 24.34
CA THR A 360 22.13 32.97 24.85
C THR A 360 22.18 31.57 24.25
N LEU A 361 22.23 30.56 25.10
CA LEU A 361 22.28 29.16 24.71
C LEU A 361 21.01 28.47 25.21
N SER A 362 20.30 27.78 24.32
CA SER A 362 19.19 26.89 24.64
C SER A 362 19.50 25.51 24.08
N GLY A 363 19.39 24.46 24.91
CA GLY A 363 19.43 23.08 24.43
C GLY A 363 18.17 22.76 23.63
N GLY A 364 17.01 23.00 24.24
CA GLY A 364 15.72 22.88 23.58
C GLY A 364 14.93 21.72 24.19
N ALA A 365 14.55 20.73 23.39
CA ALA A 365 13.79 19.58 23.85
C ALA A 365 14.60 18.29 23.67
N GLY A 366 15.00 17.67 24.78
CA GLY A 366 15.76 16.42 24.80
C GLY A 366 16.77 16.46 25.94
N SER A 367 17.64 15.46 26.03
CA SER A 367 18.70 15.42 27.03
C SER A 367 19.98 16.03 26.46
N ASP A 368 20.17 17.32 26.70
CA ASP A 368 21.19 18.12 26.04
C ASP A 368 22.49 18.18 26.84
N THR A 369 23.60 18.38 26.13
CA THR A 369 24.93 18.62 26.71
C THR A 369 25.42 19.99 26.30
N ILE A 370 25.54 20.90 27.27
CA ILE A 370 25.99 22.27 27.02
C ILE A 370 27.32 22.53 27.71
N VAL A 371 28.36 22.88 26.95
CA VAL A 371 29.67 23.29 27.44
C VAL A 371 29.88 24.78 27.15
N ASN A 372 30.02 25.58 28.21
CA ASN A 372 30.27 27.01 28.09
C ASN A 372 31.58 27.43 28.77
N ASN A 373 32.48 28.07 28.02
CA ASN A 373 33.74 28.63 28.54
C ASN A 373 33.79 30.16 28.49
N SER A 374 32.66 30.80 28.16
CA SER A 374 32.56 32.25 28.04
C SER A 374 31.84 32.90 29.21
N ALA A 375 32.22 34.15 29.50
CA ALA A 375 31.58 34.98 30.52
C ALA A 375 30.35 35.71 29.94
N ASP A 376 29.46 36.14 30.85
CA ASP A 376 28.25 36.90 30.53
C ASP A 376 27.35 36.13 29.54
N VAL A 377 26.97 34.92 29.92
CA VAL A 377 26.17 33.98 29.11
C VAL A 377 24.89 33.61 29.85
N THR A 378 23.79 33.52 29.12
CA THR A 378 22.54 32.93 29.59
C THR A 378 22.42 31.52 29.00
N ILE A 379 22.15 30.53 29.84
CA ILE A 379 22.03 29.12 29.45
C ILE A 379 20.70 28.59 29.96
N GLU A 380 19.90 28.02 29.07
CA GLU A 380 18.71 27.23 29.38
C GLU A 380 18.95 25.82 28.82
N GLY A 381 18.77 24.79 29.65
CA GLY A 381 18.80 23.41 29.16
C GLY A 381 17.60 23.17 28.25
N GLY A 382 16.42 23.52 28.77
CA GLY A 382 15.15 23.30 28.08
C GLY A 382 14.47 22.08 28.67
N THR A 383 13.56 21.43 27.94
CA THR A 383 12.85 20.25 28.45
C THR A 383 13.67 18.99 28.28
N GLY A 384 13.98 18.29 29.38
CA GLY A 384 14.60 16.97 29.33
C GLY A 384 15.43 16.71 30.57
N ASP A 385 16.58 16.07 30.44
CA ASP A 385 17.50 15.90 31.57
C ASP A 385 18.88 16.36 31.09
N ASP A 386 19.24 17.61 31.40
CA ASP A 386 20.36 18.28 30.73
C ASP A 386 21.66 18.24 31.55
N SER A 387 22.78 18.21 30.84
CA SER A 387 24.13 18.25 31.41
C SER A 387 24.87 19.50 30.98
N ILE A 388 24.95 20.48 31.87
CA ILE A 388 25.57 21.77 31.61
C ILE A 388 26.92 21.86 32.35
N SER A 389 28.00 22.15 31.65
CA SER A 389 29.33 22.45 32.22
C SER A 389 29.76 23.85 31.84
N SER A 390 29.94 24.73 32.83
CA SER A 390 30.32 26.11 32.56
C SER A 390 31.51 26.58 33.40
N THR A 391 32.55 27.08 32.74
CA THR A 391 33.72 27.71 33.40
C THR A 391 33.65 29.25 33.39
N GLY A 392 32.63 29.81 32.75
CA GLY A 392 32.41 31.25 32.61
C GLY A 392 32.07 31.98 33.93
N ASN A 393 32.40 33.27 33.97
CA ASN A 393 31.93 34.19 35.02
C ASN A 393 30.60 34.83 34.62
N ASN A 394 29.80 35.28 35.60
CA ASN A 394 28.51 35.95 35.38
C ASN A 394 27.54 35.15 34.49
N VAL A 395 27.51 33.83 34.66
CA VAL A 395 26.62 32.95 33.91
C VAL A 395 25.26 32.87 34.61
N VAL A 396 24.19 33.09 33.84
CA VAL A 396 22.81 32.91 34.29
C VAL A 396 22.31 31.59 33.75
N PHE A 397 22.02 30.65 34.64
CA PHE A 397 21.34 29.41 34.29
C PHE A 397 19.86 29.61 34.50
N VAL A 398 19.08 29.55 33.43
CA VAL A 398 17.63 29.65 33.46
C VAL A 398 17.07 28.24 33.63
N TYR A 399 16.10 28.12 34.51
CA TYR A 399 15.33 26.90 34.70
C TYR A 399 13.85 27.23 34.68
N SER A 400 13.15 26.61 33.73
CA SER A 400 11.78 26.84 33.33
C SER A 400 10.88 25.63 33.65
N GLN A 401 9.56 25.79 33.47
CA GLN A 401 8.60 24.76 33.82
C GLN A 401 8.63 23.63 32.79
N GLY A 402 8.90 22.42 33.27
CA GLY A 402 8.99 21.24 32.40
C GLY A 402 10.42 20.86 32.06
N ASP A 403 11.40 21.62 32.55
CA ASP A 403 12.82 21.42 32.20
C ASP A 403 13.36 20.06 32.64
N GLY A 404 12.79 19.43 33.67
CA GLY A 404 13.15 18.07 34.09
C GLY A 404 14.34 18.03 35.06
N SER A 405 15.26 17.09 34.92
CA SER A 405 16.32 16.84 35.92
C SER A 405 17.74 17.18 35.43
N ASP A 406 18.14 18.44 35.64
CA ASP A 406 19.41 18.96 35.13
C ASP A 406 20.59 18.81 36.09
N THR A 407 21.79 18.73 35.53
CA THR A 407 23.07 18.78 36.24
C THR A 407 23.92 19.94 35.74
N ILE A 408 24.35 20.81 36.65
CA ILE A 408 25.23 21.94 36.35
C ILE A 408 26.57 21.74 37.05
N GLU A 409 27.65 21.65 36.28
CA GLU A 409 29.04 21.69 36.74
C GLU A 409 29.67 23.07 36.48
N GLY A 410 30.54 23.51 37.41
CA GLY A 410 31.25 24.78 37.32
C GLY A 410 30.48 26.02 37.80
N PHE A 411 29.31 25.83 38.42
CA PHE A 411 28.59 26.88 39.13
C PHE A 411 29.49 27.55 40.18
N ASN A 412 29.67 28.88 40.08
CA ASN A 412 30.61 29.64 40.92
C ASN A 412 29.92 30.83 41.62
N SER A 413 30.69 31.62 42.39
CA SER A 413 30.14 32.73 43.19
C SER A 413 29.57 33.90 42.37
N TYR A 414 29.88 33.95 41.07
CA TYR A 414 29.36 34.94 40.14
C TYR A 414 28.18 34.40 39.31
N SER A 415 27.94 33.09 39.35
CA SER A 415 26.81 32.45 38.68
C SER A 415 25.49 32.75 39.39
N THR A 416 24.40 32.79 38.62
CA THR A 416 23.03 32.87 39.14
C THR A 416 22.22 31.72 38.55
N LEU A 417 21.52 30.97 39.40
CA LEU A 417 20.41 30.13 38.96
C LEU A 417 19.14 30.97 39.00
N GLN A 418 18.52 31.20 37.85
CA GLN A 418 17.27 31.93 37.70
C GLN A 418 16.12 30.95 37.49
N ILE A 419 15.18 30.93 38.42
CA ILE A 419 13.94 30.16 38.30
C ILE A 419 12.88 31.02 37.60
N GLY A 420 12.24 30.48 36.57
CA GLY A 420 11.24 31.17 35.76
C GLY A 420 10.05 31.75 36.54
N ASP A 421 9.47 32.82 36.00
CA ASP A 421 8.32 33.50 36.61
C ASP A 421 7.10 32.58 36.71
N GLY A 422 6.41 32.61 37.86
CA GLY A 422 5.21 31.79 38.08
C GLY A 422 5.47 30.33 38.49
N MET A 423 6.72 29.88 38.55
CA MET A 423 7.10 28.51 38.93
C MET A 423 7.04 28.19 40.44
N GLY A 424 6.65 29.16 41.27
CA GLY A 424 6.47 28.92 42.71
C GLY A 424 7.75 28.48 43.44
N ILE A 425 7.58 28.04 44.68
CA ILE A 425 8.66 27.85 45.65
C ILE A 425 9.50 26.60 45.38
N TYR A 426 10.83 26.75 45.43
CA TYR A 426 11.78 25.63 45.39
C TYR A 426 12.17 25.12 46.78
N SER A 427 12.58 23.85 46.88
CA SER A 427 13.37 23.35 48.02
C SER A 427 14.84 23.30 47.67
N LYS A 428 15.71 23.51 48.67
CA LYS A 428 17.17 23.45 48.52
C LYS A 428 17.75 22.54 49.60
N GLU A 429 18.48 21.52 49.17
CA GLU A 429 19.25 20.65 50.05
C GLU A 429 20.72 20.59 49.63
N ILE A 430 21.58 20.18 50.56
CA ILE A 430 23.00 19.94 50.29
C ILE A 430 23.26 18.47 50.57
N VAL A 431 23.69 17.74 49.54
CA VAL A 431 23.99 16.32 49.61
C VAL A 431 25.37 16.09 49.00
N ASN A 432 26.31 15.52 49.76
CA ASN A 432 27.66 15.23 49.28
C ASN A 432 28.43 16.42 48.65
N ASN A 433 28.21 17.64 49.15
CA ASN A 433 28.71 18.93 48.62
C ASN A 433 28.02 19.45 47.35
N ASP A 434 27.05 18.72 46.80
CA ASP A 434 26.21 19.22 45.72
C ASP A 434 25.03 19.99 46.31
N VAL A 435 24.58 21.04 45.62
CA VAL A 435 23.33 21.75 45.97
C VAL A 435 22.24 21.25 45.05
N ILE A 436 21.23 20.62 45.63
CA ILE A 436 20.07 20.12 44.88
C ILE A 436 18.94 21.12 45.09
N VAL A 437 18.43 21.67 43.99
CA VAL A 437 17.29 22.58 43.94
C VAL A 437 16.14 21.80 43.30
N THR A 438 15.05 21.61 44.02
CA THR A 438 13.84 20.95 43.48
C THR A 438 12.80 22.00 43.21
N VAL A 439 12.30 22.05 41.97
CA VAL A 439 11.26 22.97 41.53
C VAL A 439 10.12 22.13 40.97
N GLU A 440 8.96 22.18 41.62
CA GLU A 440 7.82 21.29 41.34
C GLU A 440 8.21 19.80 41.27
N ASN A 441 8.21 19.22 40.07
CA ASN A 441 8.55 17.82 39.82
C ASN A 441 9.97 17.61 39.26
N GLY A 442 10.68 18.69 38.94
CA GLY A 442 12.03 18.65 38.38
C GLY A 442 13.12 19.02 39.39
N THR A 443 14.38 18.76 39.04
CA THR A 443 15.51 18.94 39.95
C THR A 443 16.74 19.50 39.25
N ILE A 444 17.38 20.52 39.81
CA ILE A 444 18.66 21.05 39.36
C ILE A 444 19.74 20.65 40.36
N THR A 445 20.75 19.91 39.92
CA THR A 445 21.91 19.53 40.72
C THR A 445 23.11 20.43 40.40
N LEU A 446 23.43 21.37 41.28
CA LEU A 446 24.62 22.20 41.18
C LEU A 446 25.82 21.46 41.82
N LYS A 447 26.66 20.86 40.98
CA LYS A 447 27.82 20.07 41.42
C LYS A 447 28.82 20.90 42.21
N ASN A 448 29.25 20.38 43.36
CA ASN A 448 30.24 21.01 44.27
C ASN A 448 29.88 22.40 44.81
N ALA A 449 28.70 22.96 44.47
CA ALA A 449 28.30 24.31 44.87
C ALA A 449 28.10 24.46 46.39
N GLY A 450 27.99 23.36 47.15
CA GLY A 450 27.90 23.37 48.61
C GLY A 450 29.18 23.84 49.30
N LYS A 451 30.31 23.89 48.56
CA LYS A 451 31.58 24.46 49.04
C LYS A 451 31.63 25.99 48.93
N LEU A 452 30.71 26.60 48.19
CA LEU A 452 30.68 28.05 47.98
C LEU A 452 30.18 28.76 49.24
N SER A 453 30.74 29.94 49.52
CA SER A 453 30.27 30.81 50.61
C SER A 453 28.85 31.32 50.37
N LYS A 454 28.44 31.40 49.09
CA LYS A 454 27.10 31.81 48.66
C LYS A 454 26.76 31.11 47.35
N VAL A 455 25.51 30.65 47.25
CA VAL A 455 24.90 30.15 46.00
C VAL A 455 23.76 31.10 45.66
N ASN A 456 23.87 31.81 44.54
CA ASN A 456 22.88 32.80 44.13
C ASN A 456 21.75 32.11 43.36
N ILE A 457 20.56 32.07 43.96
CA ILE A 457 19.34 31.58 43.33
C ILE A 457 18.38 32.77 43.31
N ALA A 458 17.96 33.16 42.12
CA ALA A 458 17.01 34.23 41.86
C ALA A 458 15.71 33.65 41.33
N GLY A 459 14.60 34.38 41.50
CA GLY A 459 13.26 33.88 41.21
C GLY A 459 12.70 33.06 42.37
N THR A 460 11.60 33.56 42.97
CA THR A 460 10.73 32.93 44.00
C THR A 460 11.26 32.85 45.47
N GLU A 461 10.34 32.65 46.42
CA GLU A 461 10.62 32.51 47.88
C GLU A 461 10.92 31.04 48.26
N LYS A 462 11.70 30.79 49.32
CA LYS A 462 12.08 29.43 49.81
C LYS A 462 11.11 28.90 50.87
N TYR A 463 10.66 27.63 50.79
CA TYR A 463 9.88 26.94 51.85
C TYR A 463 10.71 25.86 52.55
N ASN A 464 10.56 25.77 53.88
CA ASN A 464 11.14 24.70 54.69
C ASN A 464 10.03 23.70 55.07
N TRP A 465 10.13 22.44 54.64
CA TRP A 465 9.18 21.38 54.97
C TRP A 465 9.65 20.53 56.16
N SER A 466 8.72 20.04 56.98
CA SER A 466 8.98 18.95 57.93
C SER A 466 7.86 17.91 57.94
N MET A 467 8.15 16.71 58.41
CA MET A 467 7.17 15.62 58.54
C MET A 467 7.20 15.03 59.93
N ASN A 468 6.03 14.72 60.49
CA ASN A 468 5.93 14.00 61.76
C ASN A 468 5.71 12.50 61.54
N SER A 469 5.89 11.70 62.61
CA SER A 469 5.70 10.25 62.60
C SER A 469 4.25 9.79 62.38
N ALA A 470 3.27 10.70 62.43
CA ALA A 470 1.85 10.41 62.21
C ALA A 470 1.44 10.49 60.73
N GLY A 471 2.34 10.86 59.82
CA GLY A 471 2.03 10.99 58.40
C GLY A 471 1.44 12.35 58.02
N THR A 472 1.77 13.39 58.79
CA THR A 472 1.42 14.79 58.49
C THR A 472 2.67 15.57 58.09
N ALA A 473 2.62 16.17 56.91
CA ALA A 473 3.60 17.13 56.39
C ALA A 473 3.21 18.56 56.79
N ALA A 474 4.18 19.39 57.15
CA ALA A 474 4.00 20.80 57.50
C ALA A 474 4.99 21.71 56.76
N VAL A 475 4.52 22.86 56.27
CA VAL A 475 5.35 23.92 55.65
C VAL A 475 5.57 25.06 56.61
N TYR A 476 6.80 25.54 56.72
CA TYR A 476 7.14 26.73 57.49
C TYR A 476 7.57 27.89 56.60
N GLY A 477 7.05 29.08 56.93
CA GLY A 477 7.56 30.34 56.40
C GLY A 477 8.90 30.74 57.02
N ASN A 478 9.50 31.83 56.53
CA ASN A 478 10.78 32.35 57.02
C ASN A 478 10.78 32.66 58.54
N ALA A 479 9.60 32.92 59.12
CA ALA A 479 9.39 33.17 60.54
C ALA A 479 9.10 31.91 61.40
N GLN A 480 9.26 30.70 60.85
CA GLN A 480 8.95 29.41 61.52
C GLN A 480 7.46 29.21 61.89
N GLU A 481 6.55 29.97 61.27
CA GLU A 481 5.11 29.73 61.39
C GLU A 481 4.67 28.59 60.47
N THR A 482 3.79 27.69 60.95
CA THR A 482 3.22 26.62 60.11
C THR A 482 2.17 27.23 59.18
N LEU A 483 2.49 27.24 57.88
CA LEU A 483 1.63 27.79 56.84
C LEU A 483 0.57 26.77 56.40
N ILE A 484 0.98 25.50 56.22
CA ILE A 484 0.15 24.45 55.61
C ILE A 484 0.37 23.12 56.33
N THR A 485 -0.69 22.32 56.46
CA THR A 485 -0.58 20.91 56.84
C THR A 485 -1.26 19.99 55.83
N VAL A 486 -0.61 18.87 55.50
CA VAL A 486 -1.14 17.81 54.64
C VAL A 486 -1.07 16.50 55.41
N SER A 487 -2.21 15.87 55.68
CA SER A 487 -2.29 14.61 56.44
C SER A 487 -2.65 13.43 55.56
N GLY A 488 -2.19 12.23 55.91
CA GLY A 488 -2.47 11.01 55.14
C GLY A 488 -1.39 10.67 54.10
N VAL A 489 -0.20 11.23 54.25
CA VAL A 489 0.96 10.99 53.36
C VAL A 489 2.05 10.20 54.09
N LYS A 490 2.92 9.51 53.34
CA LYS A 490 4.08 8.76 53.88
C LYS A 490 5.44 9.44 53.65
N SER A 491 5.49 10.50 52.86
CA SER A 491 6.69 11.31 52.60
C SER A 491 6.30 12.74 52.24
N ILE A 492 7.23 13.68 52.43
CA ILE A 492 7.14 15.08 51.93
C ILE A 492 7.74 15.25 50.53
N SER A 493 8.53 14.28 50.07
CA SER A 493 9.20 14.33 48.77
C SER A 493 8.18 14.38 47.64
N GLY A 494 8.19 15.46 46.86
CA GLY A 494 7.29 15.67 45.72
C GLY A 494 5.94 16.33 46.06
N ILE A 495 5.67 16.72 47.31
CA ILE A 495 4.49 17.55 47.62
C ILE A 495 4.80 19.01 47.23
N SER A 496 3.94 19.62 46.41
CA SER A 496 4.10 21.01 45.94
C SER A 496 2.86 21.86 46.23
N ILE A 497 3.03 23.19 46.22
CA ILE A 497 1.96 24.15 46.50
C ILE A 497 2.02 25.30 45.49
N ARG A 498 0.88 25.60 44.86
CA ARG A 498 0.70 26.74 43.93
C ARG A 498 -0.70 27.31 44.08
N ASP A 499 -0.86 28.63 44.21
CA ASP A 499 -2.16 29.31 44.25
C ASP A 499 -3.19 28.72 45.23
N LYS A 500 -2.73 28.29 46.42
CA LYS A 500 -3.52 27.57 47.43
C LYS A 500 -4.00 26.17 47.02
N ILE A 501 -3.43 25.60 45.97
CA ILE A 501 -3.61 24.21 45.54
C ILE A 501 -2.37 23.42 45.97
N VAL A 502 -2.58 22.30 46.65
CA VAL A 502 -1.53 21.38 47.12
C VAL A 502 -1.56 20.14 46.24
N THR A 503 -0.48 19.90 45.50
CA THR A 503 -0.34 18.72 44.66
C THR A 503 0.26 17.59 45.49
N VAL A 504 -0.47 16.49 45.59
CA VAL A 504 -0.01 15.28 46.29
C VAL A 504 0.16 14.15 45.27
N PRO A 505 1.40 13.73 44.94
CA PRO A 505 1.63 12.65 43.99
C PRO A 505 1.20 11.29 44.56
N ALA A 506 0.79 10.37 43.70
CA ALA A 506 0.38 9.02 44.12
C ALA A 506 1.46 8.27 44.92
N SER A 507 2.74 8.53 44.61
CA SER A 507 3.90 7.93 45.27
C SER A 507 3.98 8.23 46.76
N VAL A 508 3.35 9.30 47.27
CA VAL A 508 3.35 9.68 48.69
C VAL A 508 2.09 9.27 49.45
N LEU A 509 1.12 8.64 48.79
CA LEU A 509 -0.12 8.17 49.43
C LEU A 509 0.10 6.87 50.22
N ASN A 510 -0.71 6.67 51.27
CA ASN A 510 -0.57 5.54 52.21
C ASN A 510 -1.84 4.68 52.40
N ALA A 511 -2.70 4.59 51.37
CA ALA A 511 -3.97 3.85 51.41
C ALA A 511 -4.93 4.33 52.51
N LYS A 512 -4.90 5.64 52.79
CA LYS A 512 -5.83 6.34 53.69
C LYS A 512 -6.36 7.58 52.98
N ASN A 513 -7.36 8.19 53.61
CA ASN A 513 -7.86 9.48 53.17
C ASN A 513 -6.82 10.58 53.42
N VAL A 514 -6.74 11.54 52.50
CA VAL A 514 -5.83 12.69 52.57
C VAL A 514 -6.64 13.95 52.81
N THR A 515 -6.12 14.87 53.63
CA THR A 515 -6.73 16.17 53.93
C THR A 515 -5.68 17.28 53.97
N VAL A 516 -6.08 18.49 53.62
CA VAL A 516 -5.24 19.71 53.69
C VAL A 516 -5.82 20.74 54.65
N SER A 517 -4.96 21.60 55.22
CA SER A 517 -5.35 22.73 56.08
C SER A 517 -6.28 23.74 55.38
N ASP A 518 -7.06 24.46 56.20
CA ASP A 518 -8.02 25.45 55.72
C ASP A 518 -7.40 26.54 54.84
N GLY A 519 -8.15 26.93 53.80
CA GLY A 519 -7.71 27.89 52.79
C GLY A 519 -6.99 27.25 51.60
N TYR A 520 -6.72 25.95 51.63
CA TYR A 520 -6.08 25.20 50.55
C TYR A 520 -7.00 24.13 49.96
N THR A 521 -6.73 23.73 48.73
CA THR A 521 -7.36 22.60 48.04
C THR A 521 -6.28 21.60 47.64
N LEU A 522 -6.67 20.35 47.40
CA LEU A 522 -5.82 19.26 46.96
C LEU A 522 -6.01 19.07 45.45
N THR A 523 -4.90 18.81 44.79
CA THR A 523 -4.89 18.16 43.49
C THR A 523 -3.95 16.97 43.57
N THR A 524 -4.07 16.07 42.61
CA THR A 524 -3.35 14.80 42.60
C THR A 524 -2.84 14.52 41.23
N SER A 525 -1.53 14.29 41.11
CA SER A 525 -0.92 13.81 39.89
C SER A 525 -0.78 12.28 39.95
N GLY A 526 -1.22 11.61 38.88
CA GLY A 526 -1.01 10.16 38.71
C GLY A 526 -1.88 9.23 39.58
N ILE A 527 -2.97 9.70 40.19
CA ILE A 527 -3.90 8.79 40.88
C ILE A 527 -4.86 8.13 39.89
N SER A 528 -5.03 6.82 40.01
CA SER A 528 -6.07 6.10 39.27
C SER A 528 -7.38 6.12 40.05
N ALA A 529 -8.45 6.55 39.37
CA ALA A 529 -9.80 6.37 39.89
C ALA A 529 -10.09 4.86 40.04
N PRO A 530 -10.85 4.44 41.06
CA PRO A 530 -11.33 3.07 41.14
C PRO A 530 -12.17 2.75 39.90
N SER A 531 -11.96 1.57 39.32
CA SER A 531 -12.68 1.13 38.11
C SER A 531 -13.41 -0.17 38.37
N THR A 532 -14.57 -0.34 37.73
CA THR A 532 -15.35 -1.58 37.79
C THR A 532 -15.35 -2.26 36.43
N THR A 533 -14.93 -3.52 36.38
CA THR A 533 -14.98 -4.33 35.15
C THR A 533 -15.82 -5.58 35.38
N ASN A 534 -16.54 -6.01 34.35
CA ASN A 534 -17.36 -7.23 34.38
C ASN A 534 -16.84 -8.22 33.35
N ALA A 535 -16.60 -9.47 33.75
CA ALA A 535 -16.07 -10.49 32.85
C ALA A 535 -16.65 -11.87 33.14
N TRP A 536 -16.71 -12.73 32.11
CA TRP A 536 -17.05 -14.14 32.27
C TRP A 536 -15.82 -14.94 32.73
N SER A 537 -16.03 -15.86 33.67
CA SER A 537 -15.03 -16.79 34.16
C SER A 537 -15.63 -18.19 34.27
N LEU A 538 -14.83 -19.24 34.06
CA LEU A 538 -15.29 -20.62 34.18
C LEU A 538 -14.91 -21.19 35.54
N SER A 539 -15.87 -21.82 36.23
CA SER A 539 -15.64 -22.60 37.45
C SER A 539 -16.35 -23.95 37.32
N GLY A 540 -15.59 -25.02 37.06
CA GLY A 540 -16.16 -26.33 36.73
C GLY A 540 -16.96 -26.29 35.43
N THR A 541 -18.24 -26.67 35.48
CA THR A 541 -19.19 -26.61 34.35
C THR A 541 -20.08 -25.35 34.37
N ASN A 542 -19.73 -24.38 35.20
CA ASN A 542 -20.46 -23.13 35.39
C ASN A 542 -19.65 -21.94 34.85
N ALA A 543 -20.19 -21.21 33.89
CA ALA A 543 -19.67 -19.90 33.51
C ALA A 543 -20.32 -18.82 34.38
N ASN A 544 -19.51 -18.00 35.06
CA ASN A 544 -19.93 -16.95 35.98
C ASN A 544 -19.54 -15.57 35.44
N TYR A 545 -20.49 -14.63 35.41
CA TYR A 545 -20.23 -13.23 35.08
C TYR A 545 -19.92 -12.46 36.36
N VAL A 546 -18.69 -11.98 36.53
CA VAL A 546 -18.16 -11.41 37.78
C VAL A 546 -17.79 -9.95 37.59
N GLN A 547 -18.22 -9.10 38.51
CA GLN A 547 -17.81 -7.70 38.63
C GLN A 547 -16.62 -7.59 39.59
N THR A 548 -15.57 -6.90 39.17
CA THR A 548 -14.36 -6.62 39.98
C THR A 548 -14.16 -5.11 40.06
N THR A 549 -13.93 -4.61 41.28
CA THR A 549 -13.58 -3.20 41.54
C THR A 549 -12.11 -3.10 41.90
N THR A 550 -11.34 -2.31 41.16
CA THR A 550 -9.94 -2.01 41.47
C THR A 550 -9.83 -0.90 42.51
N ALA A 551 -8.85 -1.00 43.40
CA ALA A 551 -8.56 0.01 44.39
C ALA A 551 -8.12 1.31 43.72
N GLY A 552 -8.49 2.45 44.30
CA GLY A 552 -8.21 3.76 43.73
C GLY A 552 -8.57 4.90 44.66
N TYR A 553 -8.32 6.12 44.21
CA TYR A 553 -8.57 7.35 44.98
C TYR A 553 -9.55 8.27 44.24
N THR A 554 -10.30 9.05 45.00
CA THR A 554 -11.27 10.01 44.44
C THR A 554 -11.19 11.33 45.18
N LEU A 555 -10.98 12.42 44.43
CA LEU A 555 -10.97 13.79 44.96
C LEU A 555 -12.39 14.24 45.29
N SER A 556 -12.58 14.87 46.45
CA SER A 556 -13.87 15.44 46.83
C SER A 556 -14.20 16.66 45.95
N SER A 557 -15.50 16.92 45.76
CA SER A 557 -15.97 18.02 44.91
C SER A 557 -15.57 19.42 45.41
N ASP A 558 -15.27 19.56 46.70
CA ASP A 558 -14.76 20.80 47.31
C ASP A 558 -13.22 20.90 47.26
N GLY A 559 -12.54 19.89 46.73
CA GLY A 559 -11.09 19.79 46.65
C GLY A 559 -10.39 19.63 47.99
N LYS A 560 -11.08 19.49 49.12
CA LYS A 560 -10.41 19.50 50.45
C LYS A 560 -9.90 18.14 50.91
N SER A 561 -10.34 17.06 50.27
CA SER A 561 -10.00 15.70 50.68
C SER A 561 -9.89 14.73 49.51
N ILE A 562 -9.10 13.67 49.68
CA ILE A 562 -9.02 12.54 48.76
C ILE A 562 -9.46 11.28 49.53
N SER A 563 -10.41 10.54 48.98
CA SER A 563 -10.94 9.30 49.58
C SER A 563 -10.36 8.04 48.93
N TYR A 564 -10.06 7.01 49.73
CA TYR A 564 -9.53 5.72 49.24
C TYR A 564 -10.61 4.63 49.15
N THR A 565 -10.68 3.93 48.02
CA THR A 565 -11.56 2.76 47.79
C THR A 565 -10.72 1.48 47.66
N PRO A 566 -11.00 0.40 48.41
CA PRO A 566 -10.26 -0.87 48.34
C PRO A 566 -10.78 -1.84 47.25
N ASN A 567 -10.00 -2.88 46.96
CA ASN A 567 -10.35 -3.95 46.00
C ASN A 567 -11.57 -4.78 46.47
N SER A 568 -12.47 -5.16 45.53
CA SER A 568 -13.59 -6.08 45.81
C SER A 568 -14.07 -6.86 44.56
N SER A 569 -14.77 -7.99 44.74
CA SER A 569 -15.38 -8.76 43.64
C SER A 569 -16.75 -9.38 43.99
N LYS A 570 -17.65 -9.50 42.99
CA LYS A 570 -19.03 -10.01 43.14
C LYS A 570 -19.52 -10.77 41.89
N THR A 571 -20.11 -11.95 42.05
CA THR A 571 -20.74 -12.71 40.94
C THR A 571 -22.16 -12.21 40.67
N LEU A 572 -22.51 -12.02 39.39
CA LEU A 572 -23.80 -11.47 38.94
C LEU A 572 -24.70 -12.51 38.23
N ILE A 573 -24.13 -13.40 37.40
CA ILE A 573 -24.88 -14.37 36.56
C ILE A 573 -24.14 -15.70 36.54
N THR A 574 -24.87 -16.83 36.49
CA THR A 574 -24.30 -18.17 36.30
C THR A 574 -25.02 -18.92 35.17
N VAL A 575 -24.26 -19.48 34.23
CA VAL A 575 -24.73 -20.44 33.21
C VAL A 575 -24.11 -21.80 33.50
N ALA A 576 -24.93 -22.81 33.77
CA ALA A 576 -24.51 -24.17 34.10
C ALA A 576 -24.68 -25.12 32.91
N GLY A 577 -23.80 -26.13 32.82
CA GLY A 577 -23.86 -27.18 31.78
C GLY A 577 -23.02 -26.88 30.54
N VAL A 578 -22.04 -25.97 30.66
CA VAL A 578 -21.13 -25.55 29.58
C VAL A 578 -19.71 -26.06 29.83
N LYS A 579 -18.91 -26.17 28.77
CA LYS A 579 -17.48 -26.55 28.88
C LYS A 579 -16.51 -25.36 28.82
N SER A 580 -17.01 -24.15 28.54
CA SER A 580 -16.22 -22.93 28.43
C SER A 580 -17.06 -21.71 28.80
N ALA A 581 -16.41 -20.62 29.21
CA ALA A 581 -17.03 -19.31 29.37
C ALA A 581 -16.78 -18.41 28.14
N ASN A 582 -15.82 -18.78 27.28
CA ASN A 582 -15.39 -17.97 26.15
C ASN A 582 -16.46 -17.99 25.04
N GLY A 583 -16.85 -16.81 24.57
CA GLY A 583 -17.87 -16.64 23.54
C GLY A 583 -19.31 -16.57 24.07
N ILE A 584 -19.52 -16.76 25.38
CA ILE A 584 -20.81 -16.42 25.99
C ILE A 584 -20.95 -14.91 26.02
N SER A 585 -22.08 -14.40 25.52
CA SER A 585 -22.37 -12.96 25.51
C SER A 585 -23.70 -12.65 26.20
N LEU A 586 -23.82 -11.43 26.73
CA LEU A 586 -25.00 -10.94 27.43
C LEU A 586 -25.59 -9.76 26.65
N ASN A 587 -26.86 -9.87 26.25
CA ASN A 587 -27.62 -8.78 25.66
C ASN A 587 -28.91 -8.56 26.47
N GLY A 588 -28.90 -7.54 27.34
CA GLY A 588 -29.98 -7.31 28.30
C GLY A 588 -30.12 -8.49 29.28
N LYS A 589 -31.27 -9.17 29.24
CA LYS A 589 -31.55 -10.38 30.03
C LYS A 589 -31.32 -11.69 29.27
N ILE A 590 -30.83 -11.61 28.02
CA ILE A 590 -30.60 -12.80 27.18
C ILE A 590 -29.11 -13.13 27.19
N VAL A 591 -28.78 -14.36 27.57
CA VAL A 591 -27.43 -14.92 27.53
C VAL A 591 -27.31 -15.85 26.32
N ASN A 592 -26.43 -15.49 25.39
CA ASN A 592 -26.20 -16.31 24.20
C ASN A 592 -25.10 -17.33 24.48
N VAL A 593 -25.42 -18.61 24.28
CA VAL A 593 -24.53 -19.75 24.50
C VAL A 593 -24.27 -20.44 23.15
N PRO A 594 -23.14 -20.16 22.50
CA PRO A 594 -22.85 -20.72 21.18
C PRO A 594 -22.52 -22.21 21.24
N ALA A 595 -22.68 -22.91 20.11
CA ALA A 595 -22.54 -24.36 19.98
C ALA A 595 -21.15 -24.86 20.43
N ALA A 596 -20.11 -24.05 20.21
CA ALA A 596 -18.74 -24.34 20.63
C ALA A 596 -18.59 -24.49 22.15
N VAL A 597 -19.51 -23.92 22.93
CA VAL A 597 -19.50 -23.89 24.40
C VAL A 597 -20.33 -25.00 25.03
N LEU A 598 -21.17 -25.67 24.23
CA LEU A 598 -22.03 -26.78 24.68
C LEU A 598 -21.22 -28.07 24.88
N ASN A 599 -21.67 -28.89 25.84
CA ASN A 599 -20.98 -30.12 26.25
C ASN A 599 -21.84 -31.40 26.17
N GLY A 600 -22.87 -31.42 25.31
CA GLY A 600 -23.74 -32.60 25.16
C GLY A 600 -24.66 -32.84 26.36
N THR A 601 -24.87 -31.83 27.19
CA THR A 601 -25.77 -31.86 28.35
C THR A 601 -26.79 -30.74 28.25
N ASN A 602 -27.78 -30.77 29.14
CA ASN A 602 -28.70 -29.65 29.28
C ASN A 602 -27.99 -28.43 29.86
N VAL A 603 -28.35 -27.23 29.39
CA VAL A 603 -27.79 -25.96 29.84
C VAL A 603 -28.88 -25.14 30.53
N THR A 604 -28.54 -24.48 31.65
CA THR A 604 -29.47 -23.63 32.43
C THR A 604 -28.81 -22.30 32.81
N VAL A 605 -29.60 -21.24 33.00
CA VAL A 605 -29.12 -19.92 33.46
C VAL A 605 -29.76 -19.51 34.78
N SER A 606 -29.04 -18.70 35.58
CA SER A 606 -29.52 -18.09 36.82
C SER A 606 -30.79 -17.26 36.64
N ASP A 607 -31.59 -17.15 37.70
CA ASP A 607 -32.89 -16.47 37.67
C ASP A 607 -32.81 -15.02 37.19
N GLY A 608 -33.82 -14.61 36.43
CA GLY A 608 -33.90 -13.28 35.82
C GLY A 608 -33.31 -13.18 34.41
N TYR A 609 -32.73 -14.26 33.87
CA TYR A 609 -32.14 -14.34 32.54
C TYR A 609 -32.74 -15.47 31.69
N THR A 610 -32.58 -15.38 30.37
CA THR A 610 -32.98 -16.39 29.37
C THR A 610 -31.81 -16.76 28.47
N LEU A 611 -31.87 -17.91 27.78
CA LEU A 611 -30.83 -18.49 26.95
C LEU A 611 -31.17 -18.37 25.45
N SER A 612 -30.12 -18.32 24.64
CA SER A 612 -30.15 -18.49 23.18
C SER A 612 -28.99 -19.39 22.76
N THR A 613 -29.13 -20.14 21.65
CA THR A 613 -28.04 -20.95 21.09
C THR A 613 -28.20 -21.13 19.58
N ASP A 614 -27.08 -21.31 18.90
CA ASP A 614 -26.95 -21.68 17.48
C ASP A 614 -26.66 -23.19 17.29
N GLY A 615 -26.77 -23.99 18.35
CA GLY A 615 -26.61 -25.45 18.29
C GLY A 615 -27.53 -26.10 17.24
N ALA A 616 -26.98 -27.05 16.47
CA ALA A 616 -27.72 -27.74 15.42
C ALA A 616 -28.98 -28.43 15.97
N LYS A 617 -30.10 -28.30 15.25
CA LYS A 617 -31.36 -28.99 15.57
C LYS A 617 -31.32 -30.43 15.05
N PRO A 618 -31.89 -31.42 15.77
CA PRO A 618 -31.92 -32.81 15.32
C PRO A 618 -32.77 -33.01 14.05
N SER A 619 -32.40 -33.94 13.16
CA SER A 619 -33.07 -34.23 11.88
C SER A 619 -33.13 -35.74 11.55
N THR A 620 -33.99 -36.16 10.60
CA THR A 620 -34.16 -37.58 10.21
C THR A 620 -34.06 -37.81 8.70
N THR A 621 -33.40 -38.89 8.25
CA THR A 621 -33.23 -39.24 6.81
C THR A 621 -33.43 -40.74 6.53
N LYS A 622 -33.72 -41.13 5.26
CA LYS A 622 -33.90 -42.54 4.81
C LYS A 622 -33.13 -42.84 3.52
N ALA A 623 -32.39 -43.95 3.43
CA ALA A 623 -31.59 -44.31 2.25
C ALA A 623 -31.32 -45.83 2.09
N TRP A 624 -30.94 -46.26 0.88
CA TRP A 624 -30.48 -47.64 0.60
C TRP A 624 -28.99 -47.80 0.93
N SER A 625 -28.62 -48.94 1.50
CA SER A 625 -27.24 -49.34 1.78
C SER A 625 -27.03 -50.81 1.44
N LEU A 626 -25.85 -51.17 0.93
CA LEU A 626 -25.50 -52.55 0.62
C LEU A 626 -24.80 -53.20 1.83
N ASN A 627 -25.24 -54.39 2.22
CA ASN A 627 -24.60 -55.22 3.24
C ASN A 627 -24.47 -56.66 2.70
N GLY A 628 -23.26 -57.01 2.21
CA GLY A 628 -23.03 -58.26 1.49
C GLY A 628 -23.79 -58.30 0.16
N THR A 629 -24.55 -59.37 -0.06
CA THR A 629 -25.44 -59.52 -1.24
C THR A 629 -26.86 -59.00 -0.99
N ASN A 630 -27.08 -58.29 0.12
CA ASN A 630 -28.36 -57.73 0.53
C ASN A 630 -28.34 -56.20 0.45
N ALA A 631 -29.24 -55.60 -0.31
CA ALA A 631 -29.50 -54.16 -0.26
C ALA A 631 -30.60 -53.87 0.78
N ASN A 632 -30.36 -52.94 1.72
CA ASN A 632 -31.26 -52.57 2.82
C ASN A 632 -31.67 -51.10 2.79
N TYR A 633 -32.92 -50.76 3.10
CA TYR A 633 -33.39 -49.37 3.22
C TYR A 633 -33.48 -48.94 4.71
N VAL A 634 -32.74 -47.91 5.17
CA VAL A 634 -32.52 -47.55 6.60
C VAL A 634 -32.93 -46.11 6.92
N GLN A 635 -33.46 -45.84 8.12
CA GLN A 635 -33.75 -44.51 8.69
C GLN A 635 -32.76 -44.13 9.81
N THR A 636 -32.27 -42.88 9.85
CA THR A 636 -31.32 -42.36 10.87
C THR A 636 -31.78 -41.01 11.46
N THR A 637 -31.48 -40.75 12.75
CA THR A 637 -31.73 -39.48 13.46
C THR A 637 -30.42 -38.86 13.97
N SER A 638 -30.19 -37.57 13.72
CA SER A 638 -29.00 -36.83 14.17
C SER A 638 -29.17 -36.20 15.57
N ALA A 639 -28.06 -36.01 16.28
CA ALA A 639 -28.01 -35.36 17.58
C ALA A 639 -28.15 -33.84 17.45
N GLY A 640 -28.75 -33.18 18.44
CA GLY A 640 -28.96 -31.74 18.40
C GLY A 640 -29.56 -31.14 19.67
N TYR A 641 -29.75 -29.82 19.66
CA TYR A 641 -30.22 -29.03 20.80
C TYR A 641 -31.56 -28.36 20.53
N THR A 642 -32.36 -28.16 21.57
CA THR A 642 -33.66 -27.48 21.48
C THR A 642 -33.85 -26.56 22.68
N LEU A 643 -34.17 -25.28 22.40
CA LEU A 643 -34.47 -24.29 23.44
C LEU A 643 -35.86 -24.56 24.03
N ALA A 644 -35.94 -24.59 25.36
CA ALA A 644 -37.22 -24.75 26.06
C ALA A 644 -38.08 -23.48 25.92
N SER A 645 -39.40 -23.64 26.01
CA SER A 645 -40.36 -22.55 25.83
C SER A 645 -40.27 -21.46 26.90
N ASP A 646 -39.73 -21.78 28.08
CA ASP A 646 -39.49 -20.81 29.16
C ASP A 646 -38.22 -19.97 28.93
N GLY A 647 -37.43 -20.30 27.90
CA GLY A 647 -36.15 -19.68 27.61
C GLY A 647 -35.09 -19.89 28.69
N LYS A 648 -35.31 -20.69 29.74
CA LYS A 648 -34.35 -20.86 30.84
C LYS A 648 -33.43 -22.06 30.66
N SER A 649 -33.76 -22.97 29.73
CA SER A 649 -32.98 -24.17 29.48
C SER A 649 -32.84 -24.54 28.00
N ILE A 650 -31.73 -25.19 27.66
CA ILE A 650 -31.49 -25.83 26.36
C ILE A 650 -31.36 -27.34 26.59
N SER A 651 -32.16 -28.15 25.90
CA SER A 651 -32.17 -29.62 26.01
C SER A 651 -31.39 -30.30 24.88
N TYR A 652 -30.73 -31.43 25.15
CA TYR A 652 -29.92 -32.19 24.19
C TYR A 652 -30.56 -33.55 23.78
N THR A 653 -30.53 -33.89 22.48
CA THR A 653 -31.02 -35.17 21.91
C THR A 653 -29.87 -35.95 21.23
N PRO A 654 -29.67 -37.25 21.48
CA PRO A 654 -28.60 -38.08 20.87
C PRO A 654 -28.99 -38.84 19.57
N ASN A 655 -28.00 -39.45 18.87
CA ASN A 655 -28.14 -40.16 17.57
C ASN A 655 -28.86 -41.54 17.64
N SER A 656 -29.58 -41.98 16.58
CA SER A 656 -30.21 -43.34 16.46
C SER A 656 -30.46 -43.85 15.01
N SER A 657 -30.69 -45.18 14.76
CA SER A 657 -30.98 -45.76 13.42
C SER A 657 -31.88 -47.04 13.37
N LYS A 658 -32.60 -47.32 12.25
CA LYS A 658 -33.57 -48.45 12.04
C LYS A 658 -33.72 -48.93 10.56
N THR A 659 -33.70 -50.25 10.27
CA THR A 659 -33.90 -50.85 8.90
C THR A 659 -35.37 -51.12 8.54
N LEU A 660 -35.74 -50.97 7.25
CA LEU A 660 -37.11 -51.02 6.73
C LEU A 660 -37.39 -52.09 5.65
N ILE A 661 -36.49 -52.36 4.68
CA ILE A 661 -36.69 -53.30 3.53
C ILE A 661 -35.38 -53.99 3.14
N THR A 662 -35.41 -55.23 2.62
CA THR A 662 -34.24 -55.97 2.09
C THR A 662 -34.47 -56.60 0.69
N VAL A 663 -33.49 -56.48 -0.22
CA VAL A 663 -33.41 -57.20 -1.51
C VAL A 663 -32.17 -58.10 -1.52
N ALA A 664 -32.32 -59.40 -1.79
CA ALA A 664 -31.26 -60.39 -1.70
C ALA A 664 -30.85 -60.96 -3.07
N GLY A 665 -29.55 -61.22 -3.24
CA GLY A 665 -28.99 -61.85 -4.45
C GLY A 665 -28.48 -60.84 -5.49
N VAL A 666 -28.35 -59.57 -5.10
CA VAL A 666 -27.80 -58.51 -5.95
C VAL A 666 -26.32 -58.29 -5.66
N LYS A 667 -25.60 -57.70 -6.62
CA LYS A 667 -24.19 -57.28 -6.43
C LYS A 667 -24.04 -55.81 -6.06
N SER A 668 -25.10 -55.02 -6.13
CA SER A 668 -25.09 -53.58 -5.81
C SER A 668 -26.47 -53.10 -5.36
N ALA A 669 -26.50 -52.10 -4.48
CA ALA A 669 -27.72 -51.35 -4.11
C ALA A 669 -27.95 -50.13 -5.03
N ASN A 670 -26.98 -49.79 -5.88
CA ASN A 670 -27.05 -48.61 -6.72
C ASN A 670 -28.11 -48.77 -7.81
N GLY A 671 -28.95 -47.74 -7.96
CA GLY A 671 -30.05 -47.74 -8.93
C GLY A 671 -31.26 -48.59 -8.51
N ILE A 672 -31.18 -49.31 -7.37
CA ILE A 672 -32.37 -49.93 -6.79
C ILE A 672 -33.27 -48.82 -6.28
N SER A 673 -34.50 -48.81 -6.78
CA SER A 673 -35.51 -47.83 -6.40
C SER A 673 -36.75 -48.51 -5.86
N LEU A 674 -37.41 -47.81 -4.94
CA LEU A 674 -38.68 -48.24 -4.37
C LEU A 674 -39.79 -47.33 -4.89
N ASN A 675 -40.73 -47.90 -5.63
CA ASN A 675 -41.94 -47.21 -6.05
C ASN A 675 -43.17 -47.96 -5.49
N GLY A 676 -43.71 -47.45 -4.39
CA GLY A 676 -44.75 -48.15 -3.63
C GLY A 676 -44.25 -49.49 -3.09
N LYS A 677 -44.85 -50.60 -3.55
CA LYS A 677 -44.44 -51.97 -3.19
C LYS A 677 -43.55 -52.65 -4.25
N ILE A 678 -43.19 -51.94 -5.31
CA ILE A 678 -42.35 -52.49 -6.39
C ILE A 678 -40.92 -52.00 -6.18
N VAL A 679 -39.99 -52.95 -6.12
CA VAL A 679 -38.55 -52.69 -6.08
C VAL A 679 -37.96 -52.97 -7.44
N ASN A 680 -37.49 -51.92 -8.11
CA ASN A 680 -36.88 -52.07 -9.43
C ASN A 680 -35.40 -52.45 -9.28
N VAL A 681 -35.01 -53.55 -9.93
CA VAL A 681 -33.63 -54.06 -9.91
C VAL A 681 -33.07 -54.02 -11.33
N PRO A 682 -32.23 -53.03 -11.66
CA PRO A 682 -31.67 -52.91 -12.99
C PRO A 682 -30.68 -54.05 -13.27
N ALA A 683 -30.44 -54.35 -14.55
CA ALA A 683 -29.54 -55.40 -15.01
C ALA A 683 -28.12 -55.23 -14.47
N ALA A 684 -27.68 -53.99 -14.27
CA ALA A 684 -26.40 -53.67 -13.65
C ALA A 684 -26.27 -54.16 -12.19
N ALA A 685 -27.37 -54.33 -11.47
CA ALA A 685 -27.40 -54.86 -10.10
C ALA A 685 -27.52 -56.41 -10.05
N LEU A 686 -27.84 -57.06 -11.19
CA LEU A 686 -27.94 -58.52 -11.30
C LEU A 686 -26.56 -59.18 -11.42
N ASN A 687 -26.47 -60.43 -10.96
CA ASN A 687 -25.21 -61.19 -10.88
C ASN A 687 -25.27 -62.58 -11.54
N GLY A 688 -26.17 -62.80 -12.51
CA GLY A 688 -26.33 -64.12 -13.15
C GLY A 688 -26.95 -65.20 -12.26
N THR A 689 -27.48 -64.82 -11.10
CA THR A 689 -28.12 -65.69 -10.11
C THR A 689 -29.59 -65.30 -9.88
N LYS A 690 -30.29 -66.08 -9.05
CA LYS A 690 -31.66 -65.78 -8.66
C LYS A 690 -31.72 -64.62 -7.65
N VAL A 691 -32.56 -63.63 -7.90
CA VAL A 691 -32.79 -62.45 -7.02
C VAL A 691 -34.17 -62.55 -6.33
N THR A 692 -34.28 -62.10 -5.07
CA THR A 692 -35.51 -62.10 -4.26
C THR A 692 -35.66 -60.83 -3.41
N VAL A 693 -36.87 -60.53 -2.89
CA VAL A 693 -37.17 -59.33 -2.07
C VAL A 693 -37.97 -59.69 -0.80
N SER A 694 -37.86 -58.88 0.26
CA SER A 694 -38.66 -58.99 1.49
C SER A 694 -40.16 -59.08 1.25
N ASP A 695 -40.87 -59.74 2.17
CA ASP A 695 -42.32 -59.93 2.11
C ASP A 695 -43.08 -58.59 2.02
N GLY A 696 -44.12 -58.58 1.17
CA GLY A 696 -44.92 -57.38 0.89
C GLY A 696 -44.45 -56.55 -0.30
N TYR A 697 -43.35 -56.93 -0.96
CA TYR A 697 -42.79 -56.26 -2.14
C TYR A 697 -42.65 -57.20 -3.36
N THR A 698 -42.55 -56.63 -4.57
CA THR A 698 -42.32 -57.35 -5.85
C THR A 698 -41.16 -56.73 -6.63
N LEU A 699 -40.61 -57.45 -7.62
CA LEU A 699 -39.43 -57.11 -8.42
C LEU A 699 -39.78 -56.75 -9.87
N SER A 700 -38.93 -55.92 -10.49
CA SER A 700 -38.87 -55.69 -11.95
C SER A 700 -37.41 -55.61 -12.42
N THR A 701 -37.15 -55.89 -13.70
CA THR A 701 -35.81 -55.78 -14.31
C THR A 701 -35.85 -55.55 -15.81
N ASP A 702 -34.76 -55.03 -16.37
CA ASP A 702 -34.52 -54.69 -17.79
C ASP A 702 -33.54 -55.65 -18.49
N GLY A 703 -33.19 -56.79 -17.88
CA GLY A 703 -32.29 -57.79 -18.49
C GLY A 703 -32.84 -58.47 -19.76
N ALA A 704 -31.96 -58.74 -20.74
CA ALA A 704 -32.32 -59.31 -22.05
C ALA A 704 -32.83 -60.78 -21.98
N LYS A 705 -33.67 -61.18 -22.96
CA LYS A 705 -34.31 -62.52 -23.07
C LYS A 705 -33.59 -63.42 -24.12
N PRO A 706 -33.47 -64.75 -23.91
CA PRO A 706 -32.74 -65.69 -24.83
C PRO A 706 -33.44 -66.02 -26.20
N SER A 707 -32.68 -66.43 -27.26
CA SER A 707 -33.17 -66.72 -28.66
C SER A 707 -32.36 -67.79 -29.50
N THR A 708 -32.87 -68.31 -30.66
CA THR A 708 -32.27 -69.42 -31.51
C THR A 708 -32.27 -69.27 -33.07
N THR A 709 -31.26 -69.74 -33.84
CA THR A 709 -31.14 -69.64 -35.35
C THR A 709 -30.43 -70.82 -36.11
N ASN A 710 -30.61 -71.02 -37.45
CA ASN A 710 -30.02 -72.12 -38.29
C ASN A 710 -29.37 -71.67 -39.66
N ALA A 711 -28.27 -72.30 -40.17
CA ALA A 711 -27.60 -71.96 -41.47
C ALA A 711 -26.67 -73.06 -42.13
N TRP A 712 -26.32 -72.94 -43.43
CA TRP A 712 -25.37 -73.83 -44.17
C TRP A 712 -23.90 -73.38 -44.07
N SER A 713 -22.95 -74.33 -44.10
CA SER A 713 -21.50 -74.11 -44.11
C SER A 713 -20.75 -75.16 -44.95
N LEU A 714 -19.58 -74.82 -45.52
CA LEU A 714 -18.74 -75.75 -46.30
C LEU A 714 -17.55 -76.25 -45.45
N SER A 715 -17.23 -77.53 -45.53
CA SER A 715 -16.06 -78.16 -44.92
C SER A 715 -15.43 -79.15 -45.90
N GLY A 716 -14.28 -78.77 -46.49
CA GLY A 716 -13.66 -79.54 -47.57
C GLY A 716 -14.55 -79.59 -48.81
N THR A 717 -14.83 -80.79 -49.32
CA THR A 717 -15.80 -81.04 -50.40
C THR A 717 -17.21 -81.35 -49.89
N ASN A 718 -17.47 -81.14 -48.58
CA ASN A 718 -18.74 -81.43 -47.91
C ASN A 718 -19.49 -80.17 -47.47
N ALA A 719 -20.78 -80.05 -47.77
CA ALA A 719 -21.67 -78.98 -47.29
C ALA A 719 -22.47 -79.44 -46.05
N ASN A 720 -22.61 -78.64 -44.96
CA ASN A 720 -23.31 -78.96 -43.69
C ASN A 720 -24.34 -77.89 -43.22
N TYR A 721 -25.44 -78.24 -42.53
CA TYR A 721 -26.48 -77.29 -42.00
C TYR A 721 -26.58 -77.30 -40.44
N VAL A 722 -26.54 -76.17 -39.68
CA VAL A 722 -26.33 -76.09 -38.18
C VAL A 722 -27.27 -75.08 -37.43
N GLN A 723 -27.63 -75.31 -36.14
CA GLN A 723 -28.48 -74.50 -35.21
C GLN A 723 -27.76 -73.95 -33.93
N THR A 724 -28.10 -72.75 -33.39
CA THR A 724 -27.47 -72.07 -32.19
C THR A 724 -28.45 -71.30 -31.26
N THR A 725 -28.21 -71.18 -29.92
CA THR A 725 -29.01 -70.47 -28.87
C THR A 725 -28.22 -69.44 -28.01
N THR A 726 -28.82 -68.28 -27.61
CA THR A 726 -28.23 -67.18 -26.78
C THR A 726 -28.76 -67.06 -25.32
N ALA A 727 -28.02 -66.42 -24.39
CA ALA A 727 -28.28 -66.31 -22.94
C ALA A 727 -29.17 -65.11 -22.51
N GLY A 728 -29.86 -65.20 -21.36
CA GLY A 728 -30.71 -64.10 -20.83
C GLY A 728 -31.47 -64.38 -19.51
N TYR A 729 -32.28 -63.41 -19.04
CA TYR A 729 -33.03 -63.44 -17.77
C TYR A 729 -34.55 -63.56 -17.96
N THR A 730 -35.27 -64.04 -16.94
CA THR A 730 -36.74 -64.16 -16.95
C THR A 730 -37.34 -63.90 -15.57
N LEU A 731 -38.33 -63.00 -15.50
CA LEU A 731 -39.10 -62.70 -14.30
C LEU A 731 -40.12 -63.82 -14.02
N ALA A 732 -40.21 -64.28 -12.78
CA ALA A 732 -41.22 -65.24 -12.35
C ALA A 732 -42.62 -64.61 -12.37
N SER A 733 -43.66 -65.40 -12.61
CA SER A 733 -45.04 -64.91 -12.73
C SER A 733 -45.59 -64.28 -11.44
N ASP A 734 -45.05 -64.62 -10.27
CA ASP A 734 -45.42 -64.01 -8.98
C ASP A 734 -44.73 -62.65 -8.72
N GLY A 735 -43.80 -62.25 -9.59
CA GLY A 735 -43.01 -61.04 -9.46
C GLY A 735 -42.03 -61.04 -8.29
N LYS A 736 -41.84 -62.15 -7.56
CA LYS A 736 -40.97 -62.19 -6.38
C LYS A 736 -39.54 -62.62 -6.68
N SER A 737 -39.28 -63.15 -7.89
CA SER A 737 -37.93 -63.57 -8.28
C SER A 737 -37.61 -63.44 -9.78
N ILE A 738 -36.33 -63.32 -10.10
CA ILE A 738 -35.77 -63.26 -11.46
C ILE A 738 -34.78 -64.44 -11.63
N SER A 739 -34.82 -65.17 -12.78
CA SER A 739 -33.98 -66.35 -13.10
C SER A 739 -33.11 -66.16 -14.38
N TYR A 740 -32.10 -67.02 -14.64
CA TYR A 740 -31.07 -66.86 -15.72
C TYR A 740 -30.84 -68.13 -16.59
N THR A 741 -30.56 -68.00 -17.91
CA THR A 741 -30.34 -69.09 -18.92
C THR A 741 -29.07 -68.89 -19.80
N PRO A 742 -28.22 -69.92 -20.13
CA PRO A 742 -26.94 -69.84 -20.91
C PRO A 742 -26.95 -70.29 -22.42
N ASN A 743 -25.82 -70.16 -23.18
CA ASN A 743 -25.62 -70.39 -24.66
C ASN A 743 -25.35 -71.87 -25.16
N SER A 744 -25.69 -72.29 -26.43
CA SER A 744 -25.40 -73.65 -27.05
C SER A 744 -25.56 -73.84 -28.63
N SER A 745 -25.09 -74.94 -29.31
CA SER A 745 -25.23 -75.25 -30.80
C SER A 745 -25.22 -76.76 -31.32
N LYS A 746 -25.76 -77.10 -32.55
CA LYS A 746 -25.93 -78.49 -33.16
C LYS A 746 -26.06 -78.63 -34.73
N THR A 747 -25.49 -79.66 -35.41
CA THR A 747 -25.53 -79.93 -36.91
C THR A 747 -26.64 -80.91 -37.41
N LEU A 748 -27.13 -80.75 -38.66
CA LEU A 748 -28.34 -81.41 -39.22
C LEU A 748 -28.22 -82.23 -40.56
N VAL A 749 -27.50 -81.81 -41.64
CA VAL A 749 -27.45 -82.50 -42.98
C VAL A 749 -26.08 -82.38 -43.69
N THR A 750 -25.67 -83.32 -44.57
CA THR A 750 -24.38 -83.27 -45.35
C THR A 750 -24.44 -83.67 -46.86
N VAL A 751 -23.77 -82.94 -47.77
CA VAL A 751 -23.63 -83.24 -49.23
C VAL A 751 -22.16 -83.30 -49.66
N ALA A 752 -21.72 -84.33 -50.38
CA ALA A 752 -20.31 -84.61 -50.69
C ALA A 752 -19.98 -84.60 -52.19
N GLY A 753 -18.78 -84.09 -52.53
CA GLY A 753 -18.25 -84.06 -53.91
C GLY A 753 -18.52 -82.75 -54.65
N VAL A 754 -18.93 -81.70 -53.92
CA VAL A 754 -19.19 -80.36 -54.45
C VAL A 754 -17.99 -79.44 -54.18
N LYS A 755 -17.84 -78.37 -54.97
CA LYS A 755 -16.79 -77.36 -54.76
C LYS A 755 -17.26 -76.11 -54.00
N SER A 756 -18.56 -75.96 -53.74
CA SER A 756 -19.14 -74.80 -53.04
C SER A 756 -20.53 -75.13 -52.47
N VAL A 757 -20.95 -74.41 -51.42
CA VAL A 757 -22.36 -74.40 -50.93
C VAL A 757 -23.22 -73.33 -51.57
N SER A 758 -22.61 -72.40 -52.31
CA SER A 758 -23.35 -71.29 -52.91
C SER A 758 -24.35 -71.82 -53.94
N GLY A 759 -25.64 -71.50 -53.72
CA GLY A 759 -26.74 -71.98 -54.55
C GLY A 759 -27.25 -73.38 -54.20
N ILE A 760 -26.60 -74.10 -53.27
CA ILE A 760 -27.19 -75.31 -52.70
C ILE A 760 -28.39 -74.89 -51.85
N SER A 761 -29.52 -75.54 -52.09
CA SER A 761 -30.73 -75.33 -51.30
C SER A 761 -31.28 -76.65 -50.81
N LEU A 762 -31.89 -76.61 -49.63
CA LEU A 762 -32.58 -77.74 -49.03
C LEU A 762 -34.08 -77.46 -49.04
N SER A 763 -34.79 -78.20 -49.88
CA SER A 763 -36.24 -78.17 -49.90
C SER A 763 -36.77 -79.52 -49.47
N GLY A 764 -37.20 -79.60 -48.20
CA GLY A 764 -37.52 -80.86 -47.55
C GLY A 764 -36.33 -81.80 -47.50
N LYS A 765 -36.43 -82.93 -48.21
CA LYS A 765 -35.37 -83.95 -48.30
C LYS A 765 -34.60 -83.93 -49.63
N VAL A 766 -34.89 -82.98 -50.52
CA VAL A 766 -34.18 -82.85 -51.80
C VAL A 766 -33.15 -81.74 -51.70
N VAL A 767 -31.91 -82.07 -52.06
CA VAL A 767 -30.82 -81.12 -52.20
C VAL A 767 -30.65 -80.80 -53.68
N ASN A 768 -30.95 -79.57 -54.05
CA ASN A 768 -30.80 -79.11 -55.42
C ASN A 768 -29.36 -78.63 -55.64
N ILE A 769 -28.66 -79.20 -56.63
CA ILE A 769 -27.28 -78.88 -56.93
C ILE A 769 -27.16 -78.33 -58.35
N PRO A 770 -26.82 -77.03 -58.51
CA PRO A 770 -26.60 -76.44 -59.83
C PRO A 770 -25.39 -77.06 -60.54
N ALA A 771 -25.45 -77.16 -61.88
CA ALA A 771 -24.33 -77.71 -62.67
C ALA A 771 -23.01 -76.96 -62.45
N SER A 772 -23.05 -75.65 -62.16
CA SER A 772 -21.86 -74.84 -61.87
C SER A 772 -21.10 -75.30 -60.62
N VAL A 773 -21.76 -75.98 -59.69
CA VAL A 773 -21.20 -76.50 -58.43
C VAL A 773 -20.55 -77.88 -58.61
N LEU A 774 -20.87 -78.58 -59.71
CA LEU A 774 -20.26 -79.86 -60.08
C LEU A 774 -18.83 -79.64 -60.62
N ASN A 775 -17.97 -80.66 -60.49
CA ASN A 775 -16.54 -80.58 -60.87
C ASN A 775 -16.12 -81.66 -61.89
N GLY A 776 -17.07 -82.30 -62.56
CA GLY A 776 -16.80 -83.41 -63.49
C GLY A 776 -16.58 -84.77 -62.83
N THR A 777 -16.69 -84.87 -61.50
CA THR A 777 -16.65 -86.14 -60.74
C THR A 777 -18.04 -86.54 -60.21
N LYS A 778 -18.14 -87.70 -59.55
CA LYS A 778 -19.39 -88.22 -58.99
C LYS A 778 -19.75 -87.51 -57.67
N VAL A 779 -20.96 -86.94 -57.59
CA VAL A 779 -21.48 -86.24 -56.39
C VAL A 779 -22.48 -87.13 -55.63
N THR A 780 -22.54 -87.05 -54.29
CA THR A 780 -23.44 -87.84 -53.41
C THR A 780 -23.98 -87.03 -52.22
N VAL A 781 -25.04 -87.52 -51.53
CA VAL A 781 -25.66 -86.85 -50.38
C VAL A 781 -25.90 -87.82 -49.21
N SER A 782 -25.92 -87.29 -47.97
CA SER A 782 -26.21 -88.06 -46.75
C SER A 782 -27.56 -88.78 -46.81
N ASP A 783 -27.66 -89.95 -46.18
CA ASP A 783 -28.85 -90.78 -46.23
C ASP A 783 -30.13 -90.05 -45.77
N GLY A 784 -31.25 -90.40 -46.42
CA GLY A 784 -32.53 -89.72 -46.23
C GLY A 784 -32.74 -88.52 -47.15
N TYR A 785 -31.76 -88.17 -47.99
CA TYR A 785 -31.84 -87.07 -48.96
C TYR A 785 -31.53 -87.54 -50.39
N THR A 786 -31.98 -86.79 -51.41
CA THR A 786 -31.73 -87.06 -52.86
C THR A 786 -31.24 -85.81 -53.60
N LEU A 787 -30.66 -85.99 -54.79
CA LEU A 787 -30.04 -84.96 -55.63
C LEU A 787 -30.82 -84.64 -56.90
N SER A 788 -30.66 -83.42 -57.38
CA SER A 788 -31.08 -82.97 -58.72
C SER A 788 -30.00 -82.08 -59.36
N THR A 789 -29.94 -82.01 -60.69
CA THR A 789 -28.99 -81.16 -61.44
C THR A 789 -29.56 -80.65 -62.76
N SER A 790 -28.99 -79.55 -63.25
CA SER A 790 -29.40 -78.82 -64.46
C SER A 790 -28.51 -79.04 -65.70
N GLY A 791 -27.56 -80.00 -65.70
CA GLY A 791 -26.64 -80.25 -66.82
C GLY A 791 -27.27 -80.98 -68.03
N THR A 792 -26.75 -80.75 -69.25
CA THR A 792 -27.26 -81.36 -70.49
C THR A 792 -26.73 -82.79 -70.72
N ALA A 793 -27.46 -83.62 -71.47
CA ALA A 793 -27.10 -85.00 -71.80
C ALA A 793 -26.36 -85.14 -73.16
N PRO A 794 -25.48 -86.14 -73.34
CA PRO A 794 -24.67 -86.35 -74.57
C PRO A 794 -25.45 -86.93 -75.78
N SER A 795 -25.06 -86.64 -77.06
CA SER A 795 -25.75 -87.11 -78.30
C SER A 795 -24.86 -87.31 -79.56
N THR A 796 -25.27 -88.13 -80.56
CA THR A 796 -24.52 -88.48 -81.80
C THR A 796 -25.21 -88.13 -83.15
N LYS A 797 -24.46 -87.76 -84.22
CA LYS A 797 -25.00 -87.41 -85.57
C LYS A 797 -24.07 -87.73 -86.75
N ASN A 798 -24.60 -88.07 -87.94
CA ASN A 798 -23.84 -88.36 -89.18
C ASN A 798 -24.25 -87.45 -90.37
N ALA A 799 -23.33 -87.03 -91.25
CA ALA A 799 -23.62 -86.14 -92.41
C ALA A 799 -22.60 -86.20 -93.57
N TRP A 800 -23.04 -85.91 -94.81
CA TRP A 800 -22.17 -85.75 -96.00
C TRP A 800 -21.53 -84.36 -95.97
N SER A 801 -20.28 -84.28 -96.38
CA SER A 801 -19.43 -83.09 -96.38
C SER A 801 -18.62 -83.09 -97.67
N LEU A 802 -18.69 -82.01 -98.45
CA LEU A 802 -17.74 -81.83 -99.57
C LEU A 802 -16.37 -81.43 -99.02
N SER A 803 -15.34 -82.09 -99.53
CA SER A 803 -13.93 -81.79 -99.30
C SER A 803 -13.22 -81.76 -100.66
N GLY A 804 -12.88 -80.56 -101.11
CA GLY A 804 -12.47 -80.32 -102.49
C GLY A 804 -13.62 -80.59 -103.46
N THR A 805 -13.38 -81.39 -104.50
CA THR A 805 -14.41 -81.83 -105.45
C THR A 805 -15.11 -83.14 -105.05
N ASN A 806 -14.76 -83.74 -103.89
CA ASN A 806 -15.32 -85.02 -103.42
C ASN A 806 -16.22 -84.86 -102.20
N ALA A 807 -17.33 -85.58 -102.11
CA ALA A 807 -18.16 -85.64 -100.89
C ALA A 807 -17.84 -86.89 -100.05
N ASN A 808 -17.69 -86.75 -98.72
CA ASN A 808 -17.47 -87.81 -97.71
C ASN A 808 -18.55 -87.78 -96.60
N TYR A 809 -18.90 -88.92 -95.96
CA TYR A 809 -19.89 -89.00 -94.87
C TYR A 809 -19.20 -89.14 -93.48
N VAL A 810 -19.60 -88.43 -92.40
CA VAL A 810 -18.89 -88.42 -91.07
C VAL A 810 -19.86 -88.43 -89.88
N GLN A 811 -19.55 -89.16 -88.78
CA GLN A 811 -20.27 -89.21 -87.49
C GLN A 811 -19.57 -88.47 -86.31
N THR A 812 -20.30 -87.79 -85.42
CA THR A 812 -19.83 -87.06 -84.20
C THR A 812 -20.68 -87.29 -82.94
N THR A 813 -20.09 -87.30 -81.73
CA THR A 813 -20.74 -87.34 -80.39
C THR A 813 -20.45 -86.08 -79.54
N THR A 814 -21.39 -85.63 -78.70
CA THR A 814 -21.27 -84.50 -77.73
C THR A 814 -21.27 -84.93 -76.25
N ALA A 815 -20.72 -84.11 -75.35
CA ALA A 815 -20.50 -84.34 -73.91
C ALA A 815 -21.68 -83.93 -73.00
N GLY A 816 -21.83 -84.53 -71.81
CA GLY A 816 -22.93 -84.22 -70.88
C GLY A 816 -22.94 -84.99 -69.55
N TYR A 817 -23.90 -84.67 -68.64
CA TYR A 817 -24.07 -85.27 -67.31
C TYR A 817 -25.33 -86.14 -67.20
N THR A 818 -25.28 -87.18 -66.36
CA THR A 818 -26.39 -88.12 -66.15
C THR A 818 -26.63 -88.35 -64.66
N LEU A 819 -27.87 -88.22 -64.21
CA LEU A 819 -28.32 -88.56 -62.85
C LEU A 819 -28.54 -90.08 -62.76
N SER A 820 -28.09 -90.70 -61.67
CA SER A 820 -28.38 -92.12 -61.40
C SER A 820 -29.87 -92.32 -61.15
N SER A 821 -30.38 -93.51 -61.48
CA SER A 821 -31.81 -93.83 -61.36
C SER A 821 -32.35 -93.76 -59.93
N ASP A 822 -31.49 -93.87 -58.91
CA ASP A 822 -31.85 -93.71 -57.49
C ASP A 822 -31.81 -92.24 -57.02
N GLY A 823 -31.40 -91.31 -57.88
CA GLY A 823 -31.27 -89.88 -57.58
C GLY A 823 -30.21 -89.54 -56.54
N LYS A 824 -29.37 -90.50 -56.10
CA LYS A 824 -28.34 -90.25 -55.07
C LYS A 824 -27.02 -89.78 -55.65
N SER A 825 -26.82 -89.86 -56.98
CA SER A 825 -25.55 -89.46 -57.60
C SER A 825 -25.64 -88.96 -59.04
N ILE A 826 -24.65 -88.17 -59.48
CA ILE A 826 -24.56 -87.58 -60.83
C ILE A 826 -23.18 -87.90 -61.44
N SER A 827 -23.09 -88.26 -62.75
CA SER A 827 -21.86 -88.65 -63.49
C SER A 827 -21.70 -87.92 -64.86
N TYR A 828 -20.53 -87.95 -65.54
CA TYR A 828 -20.18 -87.15 -66.75
C TYR A 828 -19.60 -87.94 -67.97
N THR A 829 -19.78 -87.49 -69.23
CA THR A 829 -19.32 -88.13 -70.50
C THR A 829 -18.80 -87.10 -71.57
N PRO A 830 -17.73 -87.33 -72.38
CA PRO A 830 -17.09 -86.36 -73.33
C PRO A 830 -17.35 -86.50 -74.89
N ASN A 831 -16.90 -85.53 -75.75
CA ASN A 831 -17.09 -85.43 -77.26
C ASN A 831 -16.17 -86.32 -78.16
N SER A 832 -16.57 -86.69 -79.41
CA SER A 832 -15.73 -87.41 -80.43
C SER A 832 -16.21 -87.34 -81.93
N SER A 833 -15.38 -87.65 -82.97
CA SER A 833 -15.78 -87.72 -84.42
C SER A 833 -15.04 -88.77 -85.29
N LYS A 834 -15.70 -89.36 -86.32
CA LYS A 834 -15.16 -90.40 -87.24
C LYS A 834 -15.76 -90.33 -88.67
N THR A 835 -14.94 -90.39 -89.73
CA THR A 835 -15.38 -90.48 -91.16
C THR A 835 -15.81 -91.90 -91.54
N LEU A 836 -16.85 -92.03 -92.38
CA LEU A 836 -17.55 -93.26 -92.77
C LEU A 836 -17.43 -93.57 -94.27
#